data_AF-A0A4R8RLL2-F1
#
_entry.id   AF-A0A4R8RLL2-F1
#
_cell.length_a   1.000
_cell.length_b   1.000
_cell.length_c   1.000
_cell.angle_alpha   90.00
_cell.angle_beta   90.00
_cell.angle_gamma   90.00
#
_symmetry.space_group_name_H-M   'P 1'
#
loop_
_entity.id
_entity.type
_entity.pdbx_description
1 polymer ?
#
loop_
_entity_poly.entity_id
_entity_poly.type
_entity_poly.pdbx_seq_one_letter_code
_entity_poly.pdbx_strand_id
1 'polypeptide(L)'
;MSSRSQTAPNLADTIVKVQRNQWEKERRKRAAKCLLCEHELQNGTKEDEVKAHFVDRHAEEIEAQELQISDLVANTLSLLKPRTPGPDQPPASTPHQTTSSDKKIDPTATGTDGGDKQPNKATTSSRAQRKEKERDEKAKRSKARGSTHDVDFHRDTSQKGGKLWNPGDDAATSSRAGLKPSAENPRPSGPTHTNTFDPPAPNFDNVEDMIKQPETRPISQEQLVAEVKGIYAGLVMVESKCIEVDNAQSSTTEGATKLNNDQWQALIALHRTLLHEHHDFFLASQHPSASPALRRLAMPTFEDTWIECLGDLGRYRMAIEDDDIKDREVWTAVSRHWYSKASDKAPTTGRLYHHLAILARPNALQQLFFYTKSLCVPIPFLSARESIMTLFEPHLNGSPSRLPEIEAAFVRANGILFSGRNTDQFESSVNEFIENLDFHISRKTKRWMDSGYFIGIALSCAILEYGSEANPIMQAIKPGRGDDADTRMDGTEHLLSQKSSDAARLAARTHNVVLRRFGDPNVIPYFHTTLTFLFHLSHYPSSTAQLQNQVPWKLISLLLNTLSESCTSFETIESEDFPQPDKGTARPLPEDFAQRGLLWADRYYPDDFFTSCKIDDEEKYLEVPSMEQERAERCLWLGCRLAAAGQSLTYSKESRQFGVVSEFDIEITDVPSIPEGASGDIEIDDAAACS
;
A
#
# COMPACT_ATOMS: atom_id res chain seq x y z
N MET A 1 -15.96 62.97 -9.64
CA MET A 1 -16.53 61.67 -10.07
C MET A 1 -15.41 60.66 -10.07
N SER A 2 -15.44 59.71 -9.13
CA SER A 2 -14.39 58.71 -8.90
C SER A 2 -14.83 57.37 -9.48
N SER A 3 -14.20 56.88 -10.56
CA SER A 3 -14.43 55.55 -11.11
C SER A 3 -13.41 54.56 -10.55
N ARG A 4 -13.86 53.68 -9.65
CA ARG A 4 -13.08 52.56 -9.09
C ARG A 4 -12.68 51.57 -10.19
N SER A 5 -11.39 51.25 -10.29
CA SER A 5 -10.93 50.05 -10.98
C SER A 5 -11.27 48.82 -10.12
N GLN A 6 -11.94 47.84 -10.71
CA GLN A 6 -12.11 46.52 -10.11
C GLN A 6 -10.96 45.64 -10.60
N THR A 7 -10.01 45.34 -9.71
CA THR A 7 -9.00 44.31 -9.90
C THR A 7 -9.69 42.94 -9.99
N ALA A 8 -9.42 42.19 -11.06
CA ALA A 8 -9.88 40.81 -11.21
C ALA A 8 -9.45 39.95 -9.99
N PRO A 9 -10.31 39.07 -9.45
CA PRO A 9 -9.96 38.23 -8.33
C PRO A 9 -8.81 37.27 -8.70
N ASN A 10 -7.80 37.19 -7.85
CA ASN A 10 -6.66 36.28 -7.98
C ASN A 10 -7.17 34.84 -8.20
N LEU A 11 -6.68 34.18 -9.27
CA LEU A 11 -7.05 32.80 -9.61
C LEU A 11 -6.77 31.85 -8.43
N ALA A 12 -5.67 32.04 -7.72
CA ALA A 12 -5.33 31.24 -6.54
C ALA A 12 -6.42 31.38 -5.48
N ASP A 13 -6.89 32.59 -5.22
CA ASP A 13 -7.98 32.84 -4.27
C ASP A 13 -9.32 32.27 -4.78
N THR A 14 -9.50 32.18 -6.09
CA THR A 14 -10.71 31.59 -6.71
C THR A 14 -10.69 30.06 -6.62
N ILE A 15 -9.54 29.42 -6.84
CA ILE A 15 -9.36 27.96 -6.66
C ILE A 15 -9.45 27.61 -5.18
N VAL A 16 -8.80 28.37 -4.30
CA VAL A 16 -8.94 28.24 -2.83
C VAL A 16 -10.39 28.50 -2.40
N LYS A 17 -11.11 29.44 -3.02
CA LYS A 17 -12.56 29.62 -2.78
C LYS A 17 -13.41 28.49 -3.33
N VAL A 18 -13.07 27.88 -4.46
CA VAL A 18 -13.80 26.72 -4.99
C VAL A 18 -13.56 25.49 -4.12
N GLN A 19 -12.31 25.26 -3.69
CA GLN A 19 -11.95 24.25 -2.70
C GLN A 19 -12.61 24.53 -1.33
N ARG A 20 -12.65 25.79 -0.88
CA ARG A 20 -13.38 26.22 0.32
C ARG A 20 -14.89 26.06 0.15
N ASN A 21 -15.46 26.30 -1.03
CA ASN A 21 -16.89 26.15 -1.31
C ASN A 21 -17.28 24.66 -1.46
N GLN A 22 -16.40 23.81 -1.99
CA GLN A 22 -16.56 22.36 -1.99
C GLN A 22 -16.43 21.82 -0.57
N TRP A 23 -15.41 22.28 0.18
CA TRP A 23 -15.28 22.00 1.60
C TRP A 23 -16.47 22.53 2.41
N GLU A 24 -17.04 23.70 2.09
CA GLU A 24 -18.24 24.26 2.74
C GLU A 24 -19.53 23.51 2.33
N LYS A 25 -19.60 22.97 1.12
CA LYS A 25 -20.69 22.07 0.69
C LYS A 25 -20.61 20.72 1.41
N GLU A 26 -19.41 20.18 1.61
CA GLU A 26 -19.17 19.00 2.45
C GLU A 26 -19.37 19.33 3.95
N ARG A 27 -19.03 20.55 4.38
CA ARG A 27 -19.31 21.09 5.72
C ARG A 27 -20.81 21.16 5.95
N ARG A 28 -21.61 21.59 4.97
CA ARG A 28 -23.09 21.64 5.04
C ARG A 28 -23.74 20.26 5.15
N LYS A 29 -23.02 19.18 4.83
CA LYS A 29 -23.46 17.79 5.06
C LYS A 29 -23.09 17.26 6.45
N ARG A 30 -22.30 17.98 7.25
CA ARG A 30 -22.05 17.59 8.64
C ARG A 30 -23.29 17.89 9.49
N ALA A 31 -23.78 16.89 10.18
CA ALA A 31 -24.72 17.04 11.29
C ALA A 31 -24.04 16.52 12.56
N ALA A 32 -24.28 17.18 13.69
CA ALA A 32 -23.94 16.63 14.99
C ALA A 32 -25.15 15.87 15.50
N LYS A 33 -24.98 14.59 15.82
CA LYS A 33 -26.01 13.82 16.53
C LYS A 33 -26.10 14.37 17.95
N CYS A 34 -27.31 14.60 18.44
CA CYS A 34 -27.54 15.00 19.83
C CYS A 34 -26.92 13.95 20.77
N LEU A 35 -26.31 14.40 21.87
CA LEU A 35 -25.67 13.49 22.83
C LEU A 35 -26.68 12.70 23.67
N LEU A 36 -27.96 13.11 23.66
CA LEU A 36 -29.05 12.53 24.45
C LEU A 36 -30.12 11.84 23.57
N CYS A 37 -30.14 12.05 22.25
CA CYS A 37 -31.06 11.35 21.36
C CYS A 37 -30.53 11.18 19.93
N GLU A 38 -31.32 10.50 19.10
CA GLU A 38 -30.96 10.26 17.71
C GLU A 38 -31.19 11.43 16.76
N HIS A 39 -31.55 12.61 17.27
CA HIS A 39 -31.80 13.77 16.44
C HIS A 39 -30.49 14.39 15.92
N GLU A 40 -30.45 14.68 14.63
CA GLU A 40 -29.30 15.27 13.96
C GLU A 40 -29.47 16.79 13.82
N LEU A 41 -28.58 17.55 14.46
CA LEU A 41 -28.52 19.00 14.35
C LEU A 41 -27.56 19.38 13.21
N GLN A 42 -28.09 20.06 12.20
CA GLN A 42 -27.32 20.37 11.00
C GLN A 42 -26.25 21.44 11.24
N ASN A 43 -25.16 21.38 10.49
CA ASN A 43 -24.14 22.41 10.52
C ASN A 43 -24.68 23.78 10.08
N GLY A 44 -24.51 24.78 10.96
CA GLY A 44 -25.07 26.14 10.81
C GLY A 44 -26.23 26.45 11.75
N THR A 45 -26.71 25.48 12.53
CA THR A 45 -27.69 25.68 13.62
C THR A 45 -27.15 26.70 14.62
N LYS A 46 -27.96 27.71 14.96
CA LYS A 46 -27.53 28.76 15.90
C LYS A 46 -27.56 28.25 17.33
N GLU A 47 -26.77 28.87 18.21
CA GLU A 47 -26.71 28.54 19.64
C GLU A 47 -28.10 28.51 20.30
N ASP A 48 -28.96 29.47 19.98
CA ASP A 48 -30.33 29.53 20.49
C ASP A 48 -31.20 28.34 20.05
N GLU A 49 -30.96 27.82 18.84
CA GLU A 49 -31.70 26.68 18.27
C GLU A 49 -31.21 25.35 18.86
N VAL A 50 -29.90 25.21 19.09
CA VAL A 50 -29.31 24.08 19.82
C VAL A 50 -29.81 24.07 21.27
N LYS A 51 -29.85 25.24 21.91
CA LYS A 51 -30.36 25.39 23.27
C LYS A 51 -31.85 25.07 23.36
N ALA A 52 -32.66 25.53 22.41
CA ALA A 52 -34.08 25.19 22.32
C ALA A 52 -34.28 23.67 22.17
N HIS A 53 -33.45 22.99 21.36
CA HIS A 53 -33.50 21.53 21.25
C HIS A 53 -33.32 20.82 22.60
N PHE A 54 -32.31 21.20 23.39
CA PHE A 54 -32.08 20.60 24.72
C PHE A 54 -33.16 20.95 25.74
N VAL A 55 -33.66 22.18 25.74
CA VAL A 55 -34.71 22.62 26.66
C VAL A 55 -36.06 21.96 26.33
N ASP A 56 -36.40 21.82 25.04
CA ASP A 56 -37.71 21.31 24.64
C ASP A 56 -37.79 19.78 24.61
N ARG A 57 -36.66 19.08 24.43
CA ARG A 57 -36.62 17.61 24.26
C ARG A 57 -35.98 16.86 25.43
N HIS A 58 -35.13 17.52 26.23
CA HIS A 58 -34.26 16.86 27.20
C HIS A 58 -34.28 17.50 28.60
N ALA A 59 -35.23 18.40 28.90
CA ALA A 59 -35.26 19.11 30.20
C ALA A 59 -35.27 18.16 31.41
N GLU A 60 -36.09 17.11 31.39
CA GLU A 60 -36.19 16.14 32.49
C GLU A 60 -34.91 15.29 32.65
N GLU A 61 -34.27 14.90 31.55
CA GLU A 61 -33.04 14.10 31.53
C GLU A 61 -31.82 14.90 31.99
N ILE A 62 -31.76 16.18 31.62
CA ILE A 62 -30.72 17.12 32.04
C ILE A 62 -30.81 17.39 33.54
N GLU A 63 -32.03 17.57 34.07
CA GLU A 63 -32.25 17.75 35.52
C GLU A 63 -31.92 16.48 36.31
N ALA A 64 -32.29 15.29 35.80
CA ALA A 64 -32.00 14.02 36.46
C ALA A 64 -30.50 13.66 36.52
N GLN A 65 -29.70 14.14 35.56
CA GLN A 65 -28.27 13.86 35.47
C GLN A 65 -27.39 15.05 35.92
N GLU A 66 -27.98 16.10 36.50
CA GLU A 66 -27.31 17.34 36.93
C GLU A 66 -26.43 18.00 35.83
N LEU A 67 -26.81 17.82 34.56
CA LEU A 67 -26.02 18.32 33.43
C LEU A 67 -26.24 19.83 33.23
N GLN A 68 -25.16 20.54 32.85
CA GLN A 68 -25.25 21.96 32.52
C GLN A 68 -25.64 22.15 31.05
N ILE A 69 -26.78 22.80 30.81
CA ILE A 69 -27.27 23.11 29.46
C ILE A 69 -26.24 23.93 28.68
N SER A 70 -25.51 24.84 29.33
CA SER A 70 -24.44 25.62 28.70
C SER A 70 -23.36 24.74 28.08
N ASP A 71 -23.02 23.64 28.75
CA ASP A 71 -21.91 22.78 28.35
C ASP A 71 -22.34 21.82 27.25
N LEU A 72 -23.57 21.30 27.32
CA LEU A 72 -24.21 20.52 26.24
C LEU A 72 -24.32 21.33 24.95
N VAL A 73 -24.74 22.60 25.05
CA VAL A 73 -24.82 23.52 23.93
C VAL A 73 -23.42 23.85 23.40
N ALA A 74 -22.45 24.15 24.28
CA ALA A 74 -21.08 24.45 23.87
C ALA A 74 -20.38 23.27 23.18
N ASN A 75 -20.57 22.04 23.66
CA ASN A 75 -20.02 20.82 23.07
C ASN A 75 -20.68 20.49 21.74
N THR A 76 -22.00 20.65 21.64
CA THR A 76 -22.70 20.45 20.37
C THR A 76 -22.24 21.49 19.34
N LEU A 77 -22.08 22.75 19.74
CA LEU A 77 -21.57 23.81 18.87
C LEU A 77 -20.09 23.63 18.52
N SER A 78 -19.27 23.02 19.38
CA SER A 78 -17.86 22.73 19.09
C SER A 78 -17.72 21.62 18.04
N LEU A 79 -18.58 20.60 18.09
CA LEU A 79 -18.71 19.56 17.06
C LEU A 79 -19.22 20.12 15.72
N LEU A 80 -19.99 21.20 15.75
CA LEU A 80 -20.46 21.93 14.57
C LEU A 80 -19.44 22.98 14.05
N LYS A 81 -18.39 23.35 14.81
CA LYS A 81 -17.37 24.32 14.40
C LYS A 81 -16.16 23.65 13.72
N PRO A 82 -15.66 24.18 12.59
CA PRO A 82 -14.46 23.64 11.95
C PRO A 82 -13.17 24.08 12.68
N ARG A 83 -12.17 23.18 12.81
CA ARG A 83 -10.77 23.55 13.09
C ARG A 83 -10.21 24.32 11.88
N THR A 84 -9.79 25.57 12.07
CA THR A 84 -9.10 26.36 11.03
C THR A 84 -7.63 25.96 10.94
N PRO A 85 -7.08 25.63 9.76
CA PRO A 85 -5.64 25.51 9.56
C PRO A 85 -4.98 26.90 9.62
N GLY A 86 -3.80 26.98 10.24
CA GLY A 86 -2.99 28.20 10.22
C GLY A 86 -2.47 28.54 8.80
N PRO A 87 -2.08 29.80 8.55
CA PRO A 87 -1.75 30.29 7.19
C PRO A 87 -0.52 29.65 6.52
N ASP A 88 0.27 28.84 7.22
CA ASP A 88 1.53 28.26 6.71
C ASP A 88 1.57 26.72 6.63
N GLN A 89 0.43 26.02 6.73
CA GLN A 89 0.35 24.56 6.51
C GLN A 89 -0.51 24.19 5.29
N PRO A 90 -0.03 23.34 4.36
CA PRO A 90 -0.88 22.80 3.30
C PRO A 90 -1.96 21.87 3.89
N PRO A 91 -3.18 21.81 3.31
CA PRO A 91 -4.24 20.97 3.82
C PRO A 91 -3.89 19.49 3.66
N ALA A 92 -4.06 18.71 4.74
CA ALA A 92 -3.96 17.27 4.71
C ALA A 92 -4.99 16.66 3.74
N SER A 93 -4.56 15.66 2.97
CA SER A 93 -5.40 14.83 2.12
C SER A 93 -6.44 14.10 2.99
N THR A 94 -7.72 14.34 2.75
CA THR A 94 -8.80 13.68 3.52
C THR A 94 -9.05 12.26 3.01
N PRO A 95 -9.08 11.23 3.88
CA PRO A 95 -9.55 9.89 3.54
C PRO A 95 -11.09 9.86 3.57
N HIS A 96 -11.73 9.22 2.58
CA HIS A 96 -13.19 9.14 2.51
C HIS A 96 -13.74 7.73 2.80
N GLN A 97 -14.66 7.70 3.77
CA GLN A 97 -15.41 6.55 4.28
C GLN A 97 -16.48 6.08 3.28
N THR A 98 -16.69 4.76 3.26
CA THR A 98 -17.75 4.07 2.52
C THR A 98 -19.08 4.12 3.28
N THR A 99 -20.11 4.71 2.70
CA THR A 99 -21.50 4.55 3.18
C THR A 99 -22.24 3.54 2.30
N SER A 100 -22.52 2.37 2.87
CA SER A 100 -23.45 1.38 2.34
C SER A 100 -24.87 1.94 2.40
N SER A 101 -25.63 1.84 1.31
CA SER A 101 -27.08 2.08 1.32
C SER A 101 -27.79 0.77 1.01
N ASP A 102 -28.41 0.21 2.05
CA ASP A 102 -29.32 -0.93 1.99
C ASP A 102 -30.52 -0.66 1.07
N LYS A 103 -30.79 -1.59 0.15
CA LYS A 103 -32.12 -1.75 -0.45
C LYS A 103 -32.62 -3.17 -0.20
N LYS A 104 -33.64 -3.24 0.67
CA LYS A 104 -34.56 -4.37 0.83
C LYS A 104 -35.18 -4.76 -0.52
N ILE A 105 -35.14 -6.05 -0.85
CA ILE A 105 -36.10 -6.68 -1.75
C ILE A 105 -36.55 -7.99 -1.09
N ASP A 106 -37.86 -8.08 -0.87
CA ASP A 106 -38.61 -9.21 -0.29
C ASP A 106 -38.92 -10.25 -1.41
N PRO A 107 -38.92 -11.57 -1.16
CA PRO A 107 -39.13 -12.58 -2.19
C PRO A 107 -40.56 -13.15 -2.18
N THR A 108 -41.20 -13.23 -3.34
CA THR A 108 -42.39 -14.09 -3.53
C THR A 108 -42.48 -14.68 -4.94
N ALA A 109 -43.01 -15.91 -4.97
CA ALA A 109 -43.50 -16.74 -6.09
C ALA A 109 -42.45 -17.67 -6.76
N THR A 110 -42.37 -18.95 -6.36
CA THR A 110 -43.18 -20.12 -6.80
C THR A 110 -43.13 -20.42 -8.30
N GLY A 111 -42.58 -21.59 -8.67
CA GLY A 111 -42.68 -22.18 -10.00
C GLY A 111 -41.94 -23.50 -10.10
N THR A 112 -42.68 -24.60 -9.97
CA THR A 112 -42.33 -26.02 -10.04
C THR A 112 -42.04 -26.52 -11.46
N ASP A 113 -41.03 -27.38 -11.63
CA ASP A 113 -41.00 -28.66 -12.39
C ASP A 113 -39.52 -29.10 -12.48
N GLY A 114 -39.06 -30.32 -12.22
CA GLY A 114 -39.70 -31.63 -12.34
C GLY A 114 -38.95 -32.43 -13.42
N GLY A 115 -38.03 -33.34 -13.04
CA GLY A 115 -37.41 -34.25 -14.02
C GLY A 115 -36.12 -34.94 -13.61
N ASP A 116 -36.22 -35.96 -12.76
CA ASP A 116 -35.20 -37.00 -12.53
C ASP A 116 -34.72 -37.69 -13.81
N LYS A 117 -33.42 -38.03 -13.87
CA LYS A 117 -32.91 -39.40 -14.13
C LYS A 117 -31.37 -39.45 -14.21
N GLN A 118 -30.77 -40.02 -13.18
CA GLN A 118 -29.50 -40.77 -13.21
C GLN A 118 -29.85 -42.28 -13.34
N PRO A 119 -28.90 -43.25 -13.33
CA PRO A 119 -27.48 -43.23 -13.72
C PRO A 119 -27.06 -44.48 -14.55
N ASN A 120 -25.82 -44.52 -15.01
CA ASN A 120 -24.89 -45.68 -15.01
C ASN A 120 -23.67 -45.34 -15.89
N LYS A 121 -22.49 -45.96 -15.80
CA LYS A 121 -21.67 -46.60 -14.75
C LYS A 121 -20.31 -46.88 -15.45
N ALA A 122 -19.23 -46.83 -14.69
CA ALA A 122 -17.83 -47.02 -15.11
C ALA A 122 -17.52 -48.20 -16.03
N THR A 123 -16.44 -48.11 -16.84
CA THR A 123 -15.26 -49.03 -16.74
C THR A 123 -14.05 -48.63 -17.61
N THR A 124 -12.91 -48.44 -16.93
CA THR A 124 -11.54 -48.96 -17.20
C THR A 124 -10.71 -48.63 -18.45
N SER A 125 -9.59 -47.94 -18.18
CA SER A 125 -8.18 -48.34 -18.42
C SER A 125 -7.73 -48.80 -19.82
N SER A 126 -6.75 -48.08 -20.40
CA SER A 126 -5.41 -48.64 -20.65
C SER A 126 -4.35 -47.61 -21.04
N ARG A 127 -3.12 -47.97 -20.68
CA ARG A 127 -1.82 -47.31 -20.71
C ARG A 127 -1.08 -47.64 -22.01
N ALA A 128 -0.43 -46.65 -22.65
CA ALA A 128 0.73 -46.72 -23.58
C ALA A 128 0.69 -45.48 -24.50
N GLN A 129 1.76 -44.83 -24.97
CA GLN A 129 3.19 -45.12 -24.99
C GLN A 129 3.91 -43.81 -25.37
N ARG A 130 5.05 -43.61 -24.70
CA ARG A 130 6.11 -42.66 -25.00
C ARG A 130 6.65 -42.94 -26.42
N LYS A 131 6.82 -41.89 -27.25
CA LYS A 131 7.70 -41.95 -28.43
C LYS A 131 8.38 -40.60 -28.66
N GLU A 132 9.67 -40.60 -28.41
CA GLU A 132 10.65 -39.63 -28.91
C GLU A 132 10.57 -39.54 -30.44
N LYS A 133 10.77 -38.33 -30.96
CA LYS A 133 11.23 -38.12 -32.32
C LYS A 133 12.01 -36.80 -32.40
N GLU A 134 13.33 -36.91 -32.31
CA GLU A 134 14.26 -35.92 -32.86
C GLU A 134 14.24 -36.01 -34.40
N ARG A 135 14.20 -34.85 -35.07
CA ARG A 135 14.98 -34.62 -36.29
C ARG A 135 15.06 -33.13 -36.63
N ASP A 136 16.26 -32.77 -37.06
CA ASP A 136 16.79 -31.47 -37.40
C ASP A 136 16.10 -30.66 -38.51
N GLU A 137 16.40 -29.37 -38.43
CA GLU A 137 16.84 -28.46 -39.49
C GLU A 137 15.93 -27.30 -39.97
N LYS A 138 16.55 -26.11 -39.88
CA LYS A 138 16.48 -24.91 -40.73
C LYS A 138 15.59 -23.73 -40.30
N ALA A 139 16.34 -22.71 -39.85
CA ALA A 139 15.99 -21.31 -39.70
C ALA A 139 15.11 -20.74 -40.83
N LYS A 140 14.00 -20.10 -40.44
CA LYS A 140 13.35 -19.05 -41.22
C LYS A 140 12.90 -17.90 -40.31
N ARG A 141 13.66 -16.81 -40.42
CA ARG A 141 13.32 -15.43 -40.04
C ARG A 141 11.94 -15.08 -40.61
N SER A 142 10.96 -14.73 -39.77
CA SER A 142 9.69 -14.18 -40.24
C SER A 142 9.32 -12.90 -39.48
N LYS A 143 8.87 -11.93 -40.27
CA LYS A 143 8.61 -10.52 -39.96
C LYS A 143 7.37 -10.36 -39.10
N ALA A 144 7.48 -9.53 -38.07
CA ALA A 144 6.36 -8.86 -37.43
C ALA A 144 5.64 -7.95 -38.43
N ARG A 145 4.33 -8.07 -38.51
CA ARG A 145 3.41 -7.00 -38.92
C ARG A 145 2.26 -7.01 -37.94
N GLY A 146 2.24 -6.01 -37.06
CA GLY A 146 1.15 -5.75 -36.13
C GLY A 146 -0.09 -5.25 -36.86
N SER A 147 -1.24 -5.63 -36.32
CA SER A 147 -2.54 -5.03 -36.61
C SER A 147 -3.23 -4.82 -35.27
N THR A 148 -2.93 -3.69 -34.61
CA THR A 148 -3.71 -3.18 -33.49
C THR A 148 -4.90 -2.44 -34.06
N HIS A 149 -6.10 -3.02 -33.92
CA HIS A 149 -7.33 -2.27 -34.06
C HIS A 149 -7.54 -1.50 -32.75
N ASP A 150 -7.24 -0.20 -32.77
CA ASP A 150 -7.67 0.76 -31.74
C ASP A 150 -9.20 0.87 -31.79
N VAL A 151 -9.85 0.65 -30.66
CA VAL A 151 -11.27 0.94 -30.48
C VAL A 151 -11.35 2.26 -29.71
N ASP A 152 -11.19 3.36 -30.45
CA ASP A 152 -11.36 4.71 -29.91
C ASP A 152 -12.81 4.92 -29.47
N PHE A 153 -13.00 5.27 -28.19
CA PHE A 153 -14.29 5.71 -27.66
C PHE A 153 -14.59 7.10 -28.23
N HIS A 154 -15.51 7.18 -29.20
CA HIS A 154 -15.94 8.45 -29.76
C HIS A 154 -16.61 9.33 -28.68
N ARG A 155 -15.96 10.45 -28.38
CA ARG A 155 -16.48 11.57 -27.59
C ARG A 155 -17.65 12.21 -28.32
N ASP A 156 -18.83 12.17 -27.72
CA ASP A 156 -19.95 13.02 -28.14
C ASP A 156 -19.59 14.49 -27.81
N THR A 157 -19.47 15.32 -28.84
CA THR A 157 -18.89 16.65 -28.75
C THR A 157 -19.97 17.70 -28.59
N SER A 158 -20.48 17.82 -27.36
CA SER A 158 -21.23 18.98 -26.90
C SER A 158 -20.53 19.62 -25.69
N GLN A 159 -19.30 20.11 -25.90
CA GLN A 159 -18.69 21.23 -25.17
C GLN A 159 -17.28 21.47 -25.75
N LYS A 160 -17.07 22.65 -26.33
CA LYS A 160 -15.81 23.09 -26.96
C LYS A 160 -14.74 23.29 -25.87
N GLY A 161 -13.76 22.38 -25.82
CA GLY A 161 -12.44 22.61 -25.23
C GLY A 161 -11.43 22.79 -26.38
N GLY A 162 -10.64 23.85 -26.33
CA GLY A 162 -9.75 24.28 -27.41
C GLY A 162 -8.59 23.32 -27.64
N LYS A 163 -8.49 22.77 -28.85
CA LYS A 163 -7.26 22.14 -29.35
C LYS A 163 -6.27 23.24 -29.70
N LEU A 164 -5.03 23.10 -29.23
CA LEU A 164 -3.91 23.94 -29.63
C LEU A 164 -3.49 23.55 -31.06
N TRP A 165 -4.21 24.12 -32.04
CA TRP A 165 -3.91 24.16 -33.48
C TRP A 165 -4.21 22.91 -34.34
N ASN A 166 -4.84 23.13 -35.50
CA ASN A 166 -4.89 22.25 -36.68
C ASN A 166 -5.04 23.17 -37.92
N PRO A 167 -4.24 23.03 -38.99
CA PRO A 167 -4.39 23.85 -40.19
C PRO A 167 -5.28 23.18 -41.23
N GLY A 168 -6.18 23.97 -41.81
CA GLY A 168 -6.84 23.65 -43.07
C GLY A 168 -8.34 23.50 -42.94
N ASP A 169 -9.05 24.62 -43.07
CA ASP A 169 -10.32 24.71 -43.81
C ASP A 169 -10.69 26.20 -43.93
N ASP A 170 -10.20 26.83 -45.00
CA ASP A 170 -10.82 28.04 -45.54
C ASP A 170 -10.97 27.86 -47.05
N ALA A 171 -12.10 27.27 -47.43
CA ALA A 171 -12.68 27.45 -48.76
C ALA A 171 -14.00 28.21 -48.59
N ALA A 172 -14.10 29.41 -49.15
CA ALA A 172 -15.06 29.69 -50.22
C ALA A 172 -15.08 31.17 -50.67
N THR A 173 -15.44 31.29 -51.95
CA THR A 173 -15.85 32.46 -52.76
C THR A 173 -14.68 33.19 -53.45
N SER A 174 -14.60 33.36 -54.77
CA SER A 174 -15.66 33.53 -55.78
C SER A 174 -15.13 33.29 -57.23
N SER A 175 -16.07 32.90 -58.12
CA SER A 175 -16.19 33.19 -59.57
C SER A 175 -15.29 32.53 -60.63
N ARG A 176 -15.82 31.43 -61.20
CA ARG A 176 -16.39 31.25 -62.56
C ARG A 176 -15.57 31.62 -63.82
N ALA A 177 -15.46 30.60 -64.69
CA ALA A 177 -15.29 30.54 -66.16
C ALA A 177 -13.95 29.90 -66.56
N GLY A 178 -13.81 28.90 -67.43
CA GLY A 178 -14.67 28.21 -68.38
C GLY A 178 -13.76 27.62 -69.47
N LEU A 179 -14.14 26.46 -70.04
CA LEU A 179 -13.62 25.78 -71.25
C LEU A 179 -12.66 24.57 -71.04
N LYS A 180 -13.18 23.41 -71.46
CA LYS A 180 -12.51 22.15 -71.84
C LYS A 180 -11.95 22.27 -73.29
N PRO A 181 -11.52 21.16 -73.96
CA PRO A 181 -10.39 20.25 -73.71
C PRO A 181 -9.52 20.09 -75.00
N SER A 182 -8.38 19.38 -74.96
CA SER A 182 -7.99 18.39 -76.00
C SER A 182 -6.59 17.81 -75.81
N ALA A 183 -6.59 16.47 -75.72
CA ALA A 183 -5.79 15.46 -76.42
C ALA A 183 -4.38 15.75 -77.01
N GLU A 184 -3.55 14.70 -76.85
CA GLU A 184 -2.53 14.17 -77.77
C GLU A 184 -1.04 14.60 -77.66
N ASN A 185 -0.23 13.62 -77.23
CA ASN A 185 1.18 13.35 -77.59
C ASN A 185 1.40 13.37 -79.13
N PRO A 186 2.63 13.40 -79.72
CA PRO A 186 3.94 12.96 -79.19
C PRO A 186 5.18 13.79 -79.62
N ARG A 187 6.35 13.39 -79.09
CA ARG A 187 7.73 13.67 -79.58
C ARG A 187 7.93 13.17 -81.03
N PRO A 188 8.90 13.72 -81.82
CA PRO A 188 10.24 13.08 -81.90
C PRO A 188 11.48 13.95 -82.27
N SER A 189 12.65 13.49 -81.81
CA SER A 189 13.99 13.38 -82.47
C SER A 189 14.64 14.63 -83.12
N GLY A 190 15.72 15.24 -82.57
CA GLY A 190 17.15 14.83 -82.68
C GLY A 190 17.90 15.76 -83.69
N PRO A 191 19.25 15.80 -83.84
CA PRO A 191 20.35 15.18 -83.07
C PRO A 191 21.57 16.10 -82.75
N THR A 192 22.49 15.57 -81.93
CA THR A 192 23.97 15.74 -81.89
C THR A 192 24.61 17.13 -81.93
N HIS A 193 25.34 17.49 -80.86
CA HIS A 193 26.79 17.72 -80.90
C HIS A 193 27.38 17.67 -79.47
N THR A 194 28.32 16.75 -79.27
CA THR A 194 29.22 16.69 -78.11
C THR A 194 30.33 17.71 -78.30
N ASN A 195 30.53 18.60 -77.33
CA ASN A 195 31.84 19.08 -76.93
C ASN A 195 31.81 19.55 -75.48
N THR A 196 32.91 19.29 -74.82
CA THR A 196 33.07 19.05 -73.39
C THR A 196 33.52 20.33 -72.67
N PHE A 197 33.23 20.39 -71.35
CA PHE A 197 33.76 21.29 -70.31
C PHE A 197 33.22 22.72 -70.22
N ASP A 198 32.19 22.90 -69.39
CA ASP A 198 32.26 23.64 -68.11
C ASP A 198 30.95 23.45 -67.32
N PRO A 199 30.96 23.27 -65.98
CA PRO A 199 29.73 23.17 -65.19
C PRO A 199 29.04 24.55 -65.13
N PRO A 200 27.78 24.69 -65.59
CA PRO A 200 27.02 25.90 -65.34
C PRO A 200 26.66 25.94 -63.85
N ALA A 201 26.83 27.12 -63.25
CA ALA A 201 26.46 27.43 -61.88
C ALA A 201 25.05 26.94 -61.54
N PRO A 202 24.80 26.45 -60.31
CA PRO A 202 23.44 26.12 -59.89
C PRO A 202 22.58 27.37 -59.99
N ASN A 203 21.53 27.28 -60.81
CA ASN A 203 20.44 28.24 -60.84
C ASN A 203 19.85 28.32 -59.42
N PHE A 204 20.05 29.44 -58.74
CA PHE A 204 19.45 29.75 -57.43
C PHE A 204 17.98 30.16 -57.55
N ASP A 205 17.20 29.47 -58.40
CA ASP A 205 15.78 29.79 -58.62
C ASP A 205 14.84 28.66 -58.18
N ASN A 206 15.25 27.88 -57.19
CA ASN A 206 14.33 27.00 -56.47
C ASN A 206 14.65 27.05 -54.98
N VAL A 207 14.44 28.23 -54.39
CA VAL A 207 14.26 28.33 -52.95
C VAL A 207 12.89 27.70 -52.69
N GLU A 208 12.86 26.51 -52.08
CA GLU A 208 11.66 26.02 -51.41
C GLU A 208 11.12 27.17 -50.56
N ASP A 209 9.94 27.68 -50.89
CA ASP A 209 9.28 28.75 -50.17
C ASP A 209 9.29 28.38 -48.67
N MET A 210 10.13 29.07 -47.90
CA MET A 210 10.12 28.95 -46.45
C MET A 210 8.76 29.48 -45.98
N ILE A 211 7.83 28.56 -45.70
CA ILE A 211 6.55 28.90 -45.09
C ILE A 211 6.87 29.62 -43.77
N LYS A 212 6.57 30.92 -43.70
CA LYS A 212 6.73 31.71 -42.48
C LYS A 212 5.96 31.02 -41.36
N GLN A 213 6.58 30.89 -40.18
CA GLN A 213 5.86 30.42 -39.00
C GLN A 213 4.56 31.23 -38.85
N PRO A 214 3.40 30.58 -38.68
CA PRO A 214 2.15 31.28 -38.40
C PRO A 214 2.35 32.20 -37.19
N GLU A 215 1.81 33.43 -37.24
CA GLU A 215 1.89 34.34 -36.10
C GLU A 215 1.22 33.71 -34.86
N THR A 216 2.03 33.21 -33.93
CA THR A 216 1.55 32.71 -32.64
C THR A 216 1.33 33.90 -31.71
N ARG A 217 0.08 34.33 -31.55
CA ARG A 217 -0.24 35.32 -30.52
C ARG A 217 0.03 34.68 -29.15
N PRO A 218 0.85 35.30 -28.28
CA PRO A 218 1.13 34.75 -26.97
C PRO A 218 -0.16 34.66 -26.15
N ILE A 219 -0.39 33.51 -25.51
CA ILE A 219 -1.56 33.28 -24.66
C ILE A 219 -1.60 34.30 -23.51
N SER A 220 -2.75 34.94 -23.32
CA SER A 220 -2.94 35.85 -22.20
C SER A 220 -3.05 35.10 -20.88
N GLN A 221 -2.74 35.76 -19.77
CA GLN A 221 -2.84 35.14 -18.45
C GLN A 221 -4.29 34.71 -18.13
N GLU A 222 -5.30 35.46 -18.56
CA GLU A 222 -6.72 35.13 -18.36
C GLU A 222 -7.16 33.92 -19.18
N GLN A 223 -6.70 33.79 -20.42
CA GLN A 223 -6.95 32.61 -21.24
C GLN A 223 -6.26 31.38 -20.65
N LEU A 224 -4.99 31.51 -20.23
CA LEU A 224 -4.28 30.42 -19.57
C LEU A 224 -5.00 29.97 -18.29
N VAL A 225 -5.51 30.90 -17.49
CA VAL A 225 -6.34 30.62 -16.31
C VAL A 225 -7.60 29.84 -16.66
N ALA A 226 -8.30 30.22 -17.74
CA ALA A 226 -9.51 29.55 -18.17
C ALA A 226 -9.25 28.13 -18.68
N GLU A 227 -8.18 27.95 -19.47
CA GLU A 227 -7.75 26.62 -19.95
C GLU A 227 -7.37 25.70 -18.78
N VAL A 228 -6.57 26.19 -17.82
CA VAL A 228 -6.16 25.38 -16.66
C VAL A 228 -7.35 24.98 -15.78
N LYS A 229 -8.38 25.84 -15.66
CA LYS A 229 -9.64 25.47 -14.99
C LYS A 229 -10.39 24.37 -15.74
N GLY A 230 -10.41 24.44 -17.07
CA GLY A 230 -11.05 23.42 -17.92
C GLY A 230 -10.37 22.07 -17.77
N ILE A 231 -9.04 22.05 -17.85
CA ILE A 231 -8.22 20.84 -17.65
C ILE A 231 -8.44 20.28 -16.25
N TYR A 232 -8.40 21.11 -15.20
CA TYR A 232 -8.62 20.64 -13.83
C TYR A 232 -10.02 20.05 -13.63
N ALA A 233 -11.06 20.62 -14.25
CA ALA A 233 -12.41 20.07 -14.19
C ALA A 233 -12.52 18.70 -14.89
N GLY A 234 -11.86 18.55 -16.04
CA GLY A 234 -11.73 17.27 -16.74
C GLY A 234 -10.99 16.24 -15.90
N LEU A 235 -9.87 16.65 -15.31
CA LEU A 235 -9.04 15.82 -14.43
C LEU A 235 -9.85 15.24 -13.26
N VAL A 236 -10.54 16.09 -12.50
CA VAL A 236 -11.35 15.65 -11.34
C VAL A 236 -12.45 14.67 -11.76
N MET A 237 -13.04 14.87 -12.95
CA MET A 237 -14.06 13.97 -13.49
C MET A 237 -13.48 12.59 -13.81
N VAL A 238 -12.34 12.55 -14.51
CA VAL A 238 -11.68 11.29 -14.89
C VAL A 238 -11.14 10.57 -13.65
N GLU A 239 -10.55 11.30 -12.70
CA GLU A 239 -10.07 10.76 -11.43
C GLU A 239 -11.20 10.10 -10.63
N SER A 240 -12.34 10.81 -10.50
CA SER A 240 -13.53 10.26 -9.85
C SER A 240 -13.99 8.96 -10.52
N LYS A 241 -13.88 8.88 -11.85
CA LYS A 241 -14.26 7.68 -12.59
C LYS A 241 -13.28 6.52 -12.42
N CYS A 242 -11.97 6.78 -12.40
CA CYS A 242 -10.95 5.78 -12.05
C CYS A 242 -11.25 5.18 -10.68
N ILE A 243 -11.44 6.02 -9.66
CA ILE A 243 -11.72 5.59 -8.28
C ILE A 243 -12.97 4.69 -8.22
N GLU A 244 -14.06 5.12 -8.86
CA GLU A 244 -15.31 4.34 -8.90
C GLU A 244 -15.09 2.94 -9.48
N VAL A 245 -14.39 2.87 -10.60
CA VAL A 245 -14.16 1.60 -11.32
C VAL A 245 -13.16 0.72 -10.57
N ASP A 246 -12.07 1.26 -10.02
CA ASP A 246 -11.06 0.51 -9.27
C ASP A 246 -11.61 -0.07 -7.98
N ASN A 247 -12.47 0.69 -7.28
CA ASN A 247 -13.17 0.20 -6.10
C ASN A 247 -14.11 -0.96 -6.48
N ALA A 248 -14.87 -0.82 -7.57
CA ALA A 248 -15.73 -1.90 -8.06
C ALA A 248 -14.92 -3.16 -8.42
N GLN A 249 -13.78 -3.01 -9.09
CA GLN A 249 -12.89 -4.13 -9.42
C GLN A 249 -12.31 -4.80 -8.17
N SER A 250 -11.91 -4.01 -7.18
CA SER A 250 -11.34 -4.53 -5.93
C SER A 250 -12.35 -5.25 -5.04
N SER A 251 -13.65 -4.96 -5.20
CA SER A 251 -14.76 -5.62 -4.51
C SER A 251 -15.32 -6.87 -5.22
N THR A 252 -14.76 -7.26 -6.37
CA THR A 252 -15.31 -8.37 -7.15
C THR A 252 -14.77 -9.73 -6.65
N THR A 253 -15.57 -10.45 -5.86
CA THR A 253 -15.30 -11.79 -5.31
C THR A 253 -15.65 -12.94 -6.29
N GLU A 254 -15.14 -14.13 -5.98
CA GLU A 254 -15.24 -15.39 -6.74
C GLU A 254 -16.61 -15.66 -7.40
N GLY A 255 -16.60 -15.85 -8.72
CA GLY A 255 -17.77 -16.15 -9.55
C GLY A 255 -18.08 -15.09 -10.60
N ALA A 256 -17.58 -13.86 -10.44
CA ALA A 256 -17.60 -12.89 -11.52
C ALA A 256 -16.67 -13.33 -12.65
N THR A 257 -17.17 -13.29 -13.88
CA THR A 257 -16.38 -13.56 -15.09
C THR A 257 -15.10 -12.73 -15.05
N LYS A 258 -13.93 -13.40 -15.08
CA LYS A 258 -12.62 -12.77 -15.34
C LYS A 258 -12.83 -11.70 -16.41
N LEU A 259 -12.43 -10.45 -16.13
CA LEU A 259 -12.56 -9.38 -17.10
C LEU A 259 -11.96 -9.84 -18.43
N ASN A 260 -12.70 -9.62 -19.51
CA ASN A 260 -12.20 -9.92 -20.84
C ASN A 260 -11.15 -8.87 -21.27
N ASN A 261 -10.45 -9.16 -22.36
CA ASN A 261 -9.38 -8.27 -22.84
C ASN A 261 -9.90 -6.86 -23.17
N ASP A 262 -11.10 -6.73 -23.72
CA ASP A 262 -11.69 -5.43 -24.04
C ASP A 262 -11.96 -4.60 -22.78
N GLN A 263 -12.42 -5.24 -21.71
CA GLN A 263 -12.63 -4.59 -20.40
C GLN A 263 -11.31 -4.14 -19.78
N TRP A 264 -10.24 -4.96 -19.86
CA TRP A 264 -8.92 -4.54 -19.41
C TRP A 264 -8.35 -3.39 -20.26
N GLN A 265 -8.54 -3.42 -21.58
CA GLN A 265 -8.13 -2.30 -22.44
C GLN A 265 -8.89 -1.02 -22.12
N ALA A 266 -10.18 -1.12 -21.78
CA ALA A 266 -10.97 0.03 -21.32
C ALA A 266 -10.41 0.62 -20.01
N LEU A 267 -10.00 -0.22 -19.05
CA LEU A 267 -9.34 0.23 -17.82
C LEU A 267 -8.01 0.92 -18.09
N ILE A 268 -7.20 0.36 -18.99
CA ILE A 268 -5.93 0.96 -19.42
C ILE A 268 -6.18 2.31 -20.09
N ALA A 269 -7.16 2.42 -20.99
CA ALA A 269 -7.50 3.67 -21.67
C ALA A 269 -7.97 4.73 -20.66
N LEU A 270 -8.78 4.36 -19.67
CA LEU A 270 -9.25 5.24 -18.61
C LEU A 270 -8.06 5.79 -17.79
N HIS A 271 -7.16 4.92 -17.31
CA HIS A 271 -6.00 5.34 -16.51
C HIS A 271 -4.96 6.12 -17.33
N ARG A 272 -4.78 5.80 -18.61
CA ARG A 272 -3.99 6.63 -19.53
C ARG A 272 -4.58 8.02 -19.66
N THR A 273 -5.89 8.13 -19.80
CA THR A 273 -6.58 9.43 -19.88
C THR A 273 -6.33 10.24 -18.61
N LEU A 274 -6.42 9.62 -17.43
CA LEU A 274 -6.10 10.28 -16.17
C LEU A 274 -4.67 10.84 -16.16
N LEU A 275 -3.68 10.03 -16.57
CA LEU A 275 -2.29 10.49 -16.68
C LEU A 275 -2.11 11.62 -17.69
N HIS A 276 -2.80 11.57 -18.83
CA HIS A 276 -2.75 12.62 -19.85
C HIS A 276 -3.35 13.94 -19.34
N GLU A 277 -4.52 13.92 -18.70
CA GLU A 277 -5.14 15.11 -18.09
C GLU A 277 -4.24 15.72 -17.01
N HIS A 278 -3.59 14.88 -16.21
CA HIS A 278 -2.62 15.32 -15.23
C HIS A 278 -1.37 15.95 -15.84
N HIS A 279 -0.83 15.34 -16.89
CA HIS A 279 0.32 15.87 -17.64
C HIS A 279 -0.02 17.21 -18.31
N ASP A 280 -1.20 17.33 -18.90
CA ASP A 280 -1.67 18.56 -19.52
C ASP A 280 -1.89 19.66 -18.45
N PHE A 281 -2.44 19.30 -17.29
CA PHE A 281 -2.57 20.20 -16.15
C PHE A 281 -1.19 20.71 -15.69
N PHE A 282 -0.21 19.82 -15.61
CA PHE A 282 1.17 20.16 -15.26
C PHE A 282 1.78 21.12 -16.27
N LEU A 283 1.76 20.79 -17.57
CA LEU A 283 2.33 21.64 -18.62
C LEU A 283 1.66 23.02 -18.66
N ALA A 284 0.34 23.08 -18.54
CA ALA A 284 -0.40 24.34 -18.52
C ALA A 284 -0.07 25.17 -17.27
N SER A 285 0.09 24.52 -16.12
CA SER A 285 0.47 25.19 -14.87
C SER A 285 1.91 25.71 -14.86
N GLN A 286 2.80 25.09 -15.65
CA GLN A 286 4.21 25.48 -15.80
C GLN A 286 4.48 26.42 -16.99
N HIS A 287 3.44 26.84 -17.71
CA HIS A 287 3.57 27.77 -18.82
C HIS A 287 4.30 29.08 -18.40
N PRO A 288 5.15 29.69 -19.25
CA PRO A 288 5.88 30.92 -18.89
C PRO A 288 5.01 32.06 -18.35
N SER A 289 3.79 32.21 -18.91
CA SER A 289 2.77 33.18 -18.47
C SER A 289 2.01 32.79 -17.20
N ALA A 290 2.25 31.61 -16.62
CA ALA A 290 1.57 31.14 -15.41
C ALA A 290 2.03 31.92 -14.18
N SER A 291 1.08 32.25 -13.30
CA SER A 291 1.39 32.89 -12.03
C SER A 291 2.19 31.95 -11.11
N PRO A 292 3.01 32.47 -10.17
CA PRO A 292 3.72 31.64 -9.20
C PRO A 292 2.81 30.73 -8.37
N ALA A 293 1.58 31.17 -8.07
CA ALA A 293 0.61 30.35 -7.35
C ALA A 293 0.10 29.16 -8.18
N LEU A 294 -0.08 29.36 -9.48
CA LEU A 294 -0.50 28.30 -10.41
C LEU A 294 0.62 27.28 -10.63
N ARG A 295 1.87 27.72 -10.76
CA ARG A 295 3.04 26.83 -10.86
C ARG A 295 3.21 25.93 -9.63
N ARG A 296 2.93 26.45 -8.43
CA ARG A 296 2.99 25.69 -7.17
C ARG A 296 1.89 24.65 -7.03
N LEU A 297 0.76 24.84 -7.71
CA LEU A 297 -0.40 23.93 -7.62
C LEU A 297 -0.12 22.55 -8.24
N ALA A 298 0.79 22.45 -9.20
CA ALA A 298 1.01 21.23 -9.97
C ALA A 298 2.15 20.31 -9.46
N MET A 299 2.97 20.76 -8.50
CA MET A 299 4.29 20.16 -8.26
C MET A 299 4.46 19.28 -7.01
N PRO A 300 3.51 19.23 -6.05
CA PRO A 300 3.44 18.09 -5.10
C PRO A 300 2.07 17.41 -5.02
N THR A 301 0.99 18.04 -5.49
CA THR A 301 -0.40 17.63 -5.17
C THR A 301 -0.84 16.33 -5.85
N PHE A 302 -0.22 15.96 -6.97
CA PHE A 302 -0.66 14.81 -7.79
C PHE A 302 0.36 13.69 -7.91
N GLU A 303 1.56 13.87 -7.33
CA GLU A 303 2.64 12.90 -7.47
C GLU A 303 2.23 11.52 -6.94
N ASP A 304 1.53 11.48 -5.81
CA ASP A 304 1.07 10.23 -5.18
C ASP A 304 0.02 9.52 -6.04
N THR A 305 -0.94 10.28 -6.60
CA THR A 305 -1.93 9.77 -7.55
C THR A 305 -1.26 9.17 -8.80
N TRP A 306 -0.20 9.80 -9.33
CA TRP A 306 0.49 9.29 -10.52
C TRP A 306 1.25 8.00 -10.25
N ILE A 307 1.96 7.93 -9.13
CA ILE A 307 2.71 6.73 -8.72
C ILE A 307 1.75 5.55 -8.60
N GLU A 308 0.60 5.76 -7.97
CA GLU A 308 -0.47 4.77 -7.86
C GLU A 308 -1.03 4.34 -9.24
N CYS A 309 -1.38 5.30 -10.10
CA CYS A 309 -1.89 5.04 -11.45
C CYS A 309 -0.91 4.25 -12.31
N LEU A 310 0.39 4.50 -12.18
CA LEU A 310 1.44 3.76 -12.89
C LEU A 310 1.53 2.31 -12.40
N GLY A 311 1.32 2.09 -11.10
CA GLY A 311 1.17 0.75 -10.51
C GLY A 311 -0.03 0.01 -11.11
N ASP A 312 -1.18 0.68 -11.21
CA ASP A 312 -2.41 0.12 -11.79
C ASP A 312 -2.28 -0.20 -13.28
N LEU A 313 -1.69 0.68 -14.07
CA LEU A 313 -1.40 0.40 -15.49
C LEU A 313 -0.51 -0.82 -15.68
N GLY A 314 0.54 -0.96 -14.86
CA GLY A 314 1.39 -2.15 -14.86
C GLY A 314 0.59 -3.42 -14.53
N ARG A 315 -0.29 -3.34 -13.52
CA ARG A 315 -1.13 -4.47 -13.09
C ARG A 315 -2.16 -4.87 -14.17
N TYR A 316 -2.76 -3.90 -14.85
CA TYR A 316 -3.70 -4.15 -15.95
C TYR A 316 -2.98 -4.76 -17.16
N ARG A 317 -1.78 -4.29 -17.49
CA ARG A 317 -0.96 -4.91 -18.53
C ARG A 317 -0.58 -6.35 -18.17
N MET A 318 -0.13 -6.60 -16.94
CA MET A 318 0.13 -7.95 -16.44
C MET A 318 -1.09 -8.87 -16.60
N ALA A 319 -2.31 -8.37 -16.40
CA ALA A 319 -3.53 -9.16 -16.53
C ALA A 319 -3.87 -9.57 -17.98
N ILE A 320 -3.46 -8.77 -18.97
CA ILE A 320 -3.68 -9.02 -20.41
C ILE A 320 -2.60 -9.91 -21.01
N GLU A 321 -1.35 -9.80 -20.55
CA GLU A 321 -0.24 -10.64 -21.03
C GLU A 321 -0.30 -12.04 -20.40
N ASP A 322 -1.43 -12.75 -20.51
CA ASP A 322 -1.58 -14.11 -19.94
C ASP A 322 -0.93 -15.21 -20.80
N ASP A 323 -0.70 -14.94 -22.08
CA ASP A 323 -0.06 -15.87 -23.02
C ASP A 323 1.48 -15.87 -22.97
N ASP A 324 2.12 -14.73 -22.63
CA ASP A 324 3.58 -14.62 -22.50
C ASP A 324 4.01 -14.42 -21.04
N ILE A 325 4.57 -15.48 -20.44
CA ILE A 325 5.06 -15.51 -19.07
C ILE A 325 6.12 -14.41 -18.81
N LYS A 326 6.99 -14.13 -19.79
CA LYS A 326 8.06 -13.14 -19.62
C LYS A 326 7.50 -11.72 -19.56
N ASP A 327 6.58 -11.39 -20.46
CA ASP A 327 5.93 -10.07 -20.46
C ASP A 327 5.09 -9.89 -19.19
N ARG A 328 4.41 -10.96 -18.75
CA ARG A 328 3.72 -10.97 -17.46
C ARG A 328 4.67 -10.68 -16.29
N GLU A 329 5.83 -11.32 -16.24
CA GLU A 329 6.84 -11.08 -15.19
C GLU A 329 7.36 -9.64 -15.21
N VAL A 330 7.63 -9.09 -16.40
CA VAL A 330 8.05 -7.69 -16.58
C VAL A 330 7.00 -6.74 -16.03
N TRP A 331 5.73 -6.89 -16.42
CA TRP A 331 4.66 -6.02 -15.94
C TRP A 331 4.36 -6.20 -14.45
N THR A 332 4.56 -7.41 -13.91
CA THR A 332 4.50 -7.65 -12.46
C THR A 332 5.59 -6.84 -11.75
N ALA A 333 6.82 -6.84 -12.26
CA ALA A 333 7.93 -6.08 -11.69
C ALA A 333 7.69 -4.56 -11.78
N VAL A 334 7.23 -4.06 -12.93
CA VAL A 334 6.86 -2.64 -13.12
C VAL A 334 5.78 -2.22 -12.12
N SER A 335 4.71 -3.00 -12.00
CA SER A 335 3.62 -2.71 -11.06
C SER A 335 4.12 -2.72 -9.61
N ARG A 336 4.94 -3.71 -9.24
CA ARG A 336 5.51 -3.83 -7.89
C ARG A 336 6.40 -2.64 -7.54
N HIS A 337 7.22 -2.15 -8.47
CA HIS A 337 8.07 -0.96 -8.27
C HIS A 337 7.21 0.26 -7.92
N TRP A 338 6.21 0.57 -8.74
CA TRP A 338 5.34 1.73 -8.50
C TRP A 338 4.55 1.61 -7.19
N TYR A 339 4.02 0.42 -6.88
CA TYR A 339 3.33 0.20 -5.62
C TYR A 339 4.23 0.25 -4.39
N SER A 340 5.48 -0.20 -4.51
CA SER A 340 6.47 -0.09 -3.43
C SER A 340 6.77 1.37 -3.14
N LYS A 341 7.05 2.16 -4.18
CA LYS A 341 7.23 3.60 -4.10
C LYS A 341 6.01 4.33 -3.52
N ALA A 342 4.79 3.95 -3.93
CA ALA A 342 3.57 4.51 -3.36
C ALA A 342 3.49 4.23 -1.85
N SER A 343 3.77 2.99 -1.44
CA SER A 343 3.69 2.58 -0.04
C SER A 343 4.75 3.26 0.83
N ASP A 344 5.89 3.67 0.27
CA ASP A 344 6.90 4.42 1.00
C ASP A 344 6.52 5.88 1.23
N LYS A 345 5.65 6.44 0.39
CA LYS A 345 5.07 7.77 0.58
C LYS A 345 3.86 7.75 1.51
N ALA A 346 3.02 6.73 1.37
CA ALA A 346 1.80 6.58 2.15
C ALA A 346 1.77 5.23 2.92
N PRO A 347 2.69 5.03 3.89
CA PRO A 347 2.87 3.73 4.56
C PRO A 347 1.67 3.31 5.42
N THR A 348 0.76 4.23 5.73
CA THR A 348 -0.45 3.95 6.51
C THR A 348 -1.63 3.44 5.67
N THR A 349 -1.48 3.38 4.34
CA THR A 349 -2.57 3.10 3.39
C THR A 349 -2.62 1.63 2.99
N GLY A 350 -3.64 0.92 3.46
CA GLY A 350 -3.80 -0.53 3.28
C GLY A 350 -3.92 -0.97 1.82
N ARG A 351 -4.60 -0.17 0.98
CA ARG A 351 -4.86 -0.49 -0.44
C ARG A 351 -3.57 -0.80 -1.22
N LEU A 352 -2.49 -0.09 -0.91
CA LEU A 352 -1.20 -0.27 -1.56
C LEU A 352 -0.60 -1.65 -1.24
N TYR A 353 -0.70 -2.08 0.02
CA TYR A 353 -0.25 -3.41 0.44
C TYR A 353 -1.14 -4.52 -0.11
N HIS A 354 -2.46 -4.30 -0.26
CA HIS A 354 -3.34 -5.25 -0.95
C HIS A 354 -2.88 -5.52 -2.39
N HIS A 355 -2.54 -4.49 -3.15
CA HIS A 355 -2.01 -4.66 -4.51
C HIS A 355 -0.64 -5.35 -4.51
N LEU A 356 0.26 -4.99 -3.59
CA LEU A 356 1.54 -5.69 -3.41
C LEU A 356 1.34 -7.18 -3.08
N ALA A 357 0.29 -7.53 -2.32
CA ALA A 357 -0.05 -8.91 -2.05
C ALA A 357 -0.40 -9.66 -3.34
N ILE A 358 -1.24 -9.09 -4.21
CA ILE A 358 -1.59 -9.70 -5.51
C ILE A 358 -0.32 -9.95 -6.35
N LEU A 359 0.63 -9.00 -6.33
CA LEU A 359 1.87 -9.04 -7.10
C LEU A 359 2.97 -9.91 -6.46
N ALA A 360 2.79 -10.39 -5.23
CA ALA A 360 3.76 -11.22 -4.53
C ALA A 360 3.73 -12.70 -4.96
N ARG A 361 2.81 -13.10 -5.86
CA ARG A 361 2.78 -14.47 -6.39
C ARG A 361 4.10 -14.82 -7.12
N PRO A 362 4.62 -16.05 -6.97
CA PRO A 362 4.05 -17.20 -6.25
C PRO A 362 4.41 -17.27 -4.74
N ASN A 363 5.05 -16.26 -4.15
CA ASN A 363 5.49 -16.28 -2.74
C ASN A 363 4.29 -16.16 -1.79
N ALA A 364 3.87 -17.28 -1.16
CA ALA A 364 2.69 -17.31 -0.30
C ALA A 364 2.90 -16.62 1.06
N LEU A 365 4.10 -16.69 1.63
CA LEU A 365 4.41 -16.00 2.88
C LEU A 365 4.36 -14.48 2.70
N GLN A 366 4.94 -13.98 1.61
CA GLN A 366 4.91 -12.57 1.28
C GLN A 366 3.48 -12.08 0.93
N GLN A 367 2.69 -12.89 0.22
CA GLN A 367 1.26 -12.62 0.01
C GLN A 367 0.51 -12.46 1.34
N LEU A 368 0.67 -13.42 2.26
CA LEU A 368 0.04 -13.40 3.57
C LEU A 368 0.47 -12.17 4.38
N PHE A 369 1.77 -11.86 4.40
CA PHE A 369 2.31 -10.65 5.01
C PHE A 369 1.62 -9.39 4.47
N PHE A 370 1.58 -9.18 3.15
CA PHE A 370 1.01 -7.96 2.58
C PHE A 370 -0.51 -7.86 2.78
N TYR A 371 -1.25 -8.95 2.63
CA TYR A 371 -2.70 -8.94 2.89
C TYR A 371 -3.01 -8.64 4.36
N THR A 372 -2.26 -9.22 5.30
CA THR A 372 -2.48 -8.97 6.73
C THR A 372 -2.04 -7.56 7.12
N LYS A 373 -0.92 -7.06 6.57
CA LYS A 373 -0.50 -5.66 6.70
C LYS A 373 -1.57 -4.71 6.18
N SER A 374 -2.16 -4.96 5.02
CA SER A 374 -3.27 -4.18 4.45
C SER A 374 -4.46 -4.00 5.40
N LEU A 375 -4.65 -4.90 6.36
CA LEU A 375 -5.73 -4.86 7.36
C LEU A 375 -5.31 -4.26 8.71
N CYS A 376 -4.00 -4.18 8.98
CA CYS A 376 -3.43 -3.79 10.28
C CYS A 376 -2.66 -2.45 10.25
N VAL A 377 -2.77 -1.69 9.16
CA VAL A 377 -2.31 -0.30 9.07
C VAL A 377 -3.44 0.67 9.48
N PRO A 378 -3.12 1.94 9.82
CA PRO A 378 -4.12 2.92 10.27
C PRO A 378 -5.30 3.16 9.31
N ILE A 379 -5.08 3.09 7.99
CA ILE A 379 -6.14 3.17 6.97
C ILE A 379 -6.29 1.79 6.34
N PRO A 380 -7.03 0.86 6.98
CA PRO A 380 -7.14 -0.52 6.50
C PRO A 380 -7.95 -0.60 5.21
N PHE A 381 -7.59 -1.55 4.35
CA PHE A 381 -8.35 -1.85 3.14
C PHE A 381 -9.17 -3.13 3.32
N LEU A 382 -10.44 -2.98 3.69
CA LEU A 382 -11.27 -4.10 4.15
C LEU A 382 -11.60 -5.13 3.05
N SER A 383 -11.62 -4.75 1.77
CA SER A 383 -11.79 -5.69 0.65
C SER A 383 -10.66 -6.74 0.58
N ALA A 384 -9.51 -6.49 1.24
CA ALA A 384 -8.47 -7.49 1.41
C ALA A 384 -8.97 -8.74 2.16
N ARG A 385 -10.02 -8.64 2.99
CA ARG A 385 -10.60 -9.79 3.70
C ARG A 385 -11.21 -10.83 2.77
N GLU A 386 -11.74 -10.40 1.63
CA GLU A 386 -12.25 -11.31 0.60
C GLU A 386 -11.10 -11.79 -0.28
N SER A 387 -10.21 -10.89 -0.70
CA SER A 387 -9.11 -11.22 -1.61
C SER A 387 -8.13 -12.25 -1.03
N ILE A 388 -7.82 -12.15 0.27
CA ILE A 388 -6.93 -13.08 0.97
C ILE A 388 -7.47 -14.51 0.98
N MET A 389 -8.79 -14.71 0.88
CA MET A 389 -9.37 -16.05 0.81
C MET A 389 -8.87 -16.84 -0.40
N THR A 390 -8.53 -16.18 -1.50
CA THR A 390 -7.93 -16.84 -2.68
C THR A 390 -6.57 -17.51 -2.39
N LEU A 391 -5.87 -17.06 -1.34
CA LEU A 391 -4.66 -17.71 -0.82
C LEU A 391 -4.99 -18.90 0.09
N PHE A 392 -6.06 -18.79 0.88
CA PHE A 392 -6.43 -19.80 1.87
C PHE A 392 -7.26 -20.96 1.30
N GLU A 393 -8.23 -20.71 0.42
CA GLU A 393 -9.18 -21.71 -0.07
C GLU A 393 -8.54 -22.97 -0.65
N PRO A 394 -7.46 -22.91 -1.47
CA PRO A 394 -6.79 -24.13 -1.95
C PRO A 394 -6.32 -25.03 -0.79
N HIS A 395 -5.89 -24.43 0.30
CA HIS A 395 -5.32 -25.11 1.44
C HIS A 395 -6.39 -25.57 2.46
N LEU A 396 -7.49 -24.81 2.60
CA LEU A 396 -8.64 -25.20 3.43
C LEU A 396 -9.44 -26.34 2.80
N ASN A 397 -9.48 -26.40 1.47
CA ASN A 397 -10.21 -27.45 0.72
C ASN A 397 -9.36 -28.71 0.45
N GLY A 398 -8.11 -28.76 0.95
CA GLY A 398 -7.21 -29.90 0.74
C GLY A 398 -6.77 -30.09 -0.71
N SER A 399 -6.76 -29.01 -1.51
CA SER A 399 -6.28 -29.08 -2.89
C SER A 399 -4.76 -29.31 -2.92
N PRO A 400 -4.23 -30.02 -3.94
CA PRO A 400 -2.79 -30.17 -4.11
C PRO A 400 -2.10 -28.80 -4.16
N SER A 401 -1.21 -28.52 -3.21
CA SER A 401 -0.46 -27.27 -3.15
C SER A 401 0.85 -27.38 -3.92
N ARG A 402 1.24 -26.29 -4.60
CA ARG A 402 2.58 -26.13 -5.17
C ARG A 402 3.58 -25.56 -4.15
N LEU A 403 3.10 -25.18 -2.96
CA LEU A 403 3.95 -24.66 -1.90
C LEU A 403 4.70 -25.80 -1.19
N PRO A 404 5.88 -25.53 -0.63
CA PRO A 404 6.49 -26.42 0.34
C PRO A 404 5.50 -26.74 1.48
N GLU A 405 5.49 -27.99 1.95
CA GLU A 405 4.53 -28.48 2.95
C GLU A 405 4.46 -27.59 4.19
N ILE A 406 5.61 -27.17 4.71
CA ILE A 406 5.70 -26.24 5.83
C ILE A 406 5.07 -24.86 5.57
N GLU A 407 5.29 -24.28 4.38
CA GLU A 407 4.70 -22.98 4.01
C GLU A 407 3.18 -23.14 3.85
N ALA A 408 2.74 -24.27 3.27
CA ALA A 408 1.32 -24.62 3.17
C ALA A 408 0.66 -24.80 4.55
N ALA A 409 1.35 -25.44 5.51
CA ALA A 409 0.88 -25.61 6.88
C ALA A 409 0.68 -24.28 7.62
N PHE A 410 1.65 -23.36 7.49
CA PHE A 410 1.53 -22.02 8.06
C PHE A 410 0.38 -21.21 7.46
N VAL A 411 0.21 -21.29 6.12
CA VAL A 411 -0.90 -20.64 5.41
C VAL A 411 -2.24 -21.26 5.81
N ARG A 412 -2.33 -22.59 5.98
CA ARG A 412 -3.54 -23.27 6.50
C ARG A 412 -3.90 -22.78 7.90
N ALA A 413 -2.94 -22.77 8.82
CA ALA A 413 -3.18 -22.34 10.20
C ALA A 413 -3.74 -20.91 10.24
N ASN A 414 -3.16 -19.99 9.47
CA ASN A 414 -3.69 -18.63 9.32
C ASN A 414 -5.07 -18.59 8.65
N GLY A 415 -5.30 -19.40 7.61
CA GLY A 415 -6.61 -19.48 6.95
C GLY A 415 -7.72 -19.96 7.88
N ILE A 416 -7.41 -20.91 8.78
CA ILE A 416 -8.33 -21.41 9.81
C ILE A 416 -8.62 -20.31 10.83
N LEU A 417 -7.60 -19.63 11.36
CA LEU A 417 -7.78 -18.50 12.28
C LEU A 417 -8.61 -17.37 11.66
N PHE A 418 -8.27 -17.01 10.41
CA PHE A 418 -8.90 -15.93 9.68
C PHE A 418 -10.38 -16.21 9.41
N SER A 419 -10.68 -17.36 8.80
CA SER A 419 -12.05 -17.71 8.39
C SER A 419 -12.92 -18.24 9.54
N GLY A 420 -12.31 -18.82 10.58
CA GLY A 420 -13.03 -19.58 11.62
C GLY A 420 -13.62 -20.91 11.12
N ARG A 421 -13.21 -21.38 9.94
CA ARG A 421 -13.61 -22.69 9.37
C ARG A 421 -12.52 -23.73 9.64
N ASN A 422 -12.87 -25.01 9.59
CA ASN A 422 -11.93 -26.14 9.73
C ASN A 422 -11.12 -26.09 11.04
N THR A 423 -11.72 -25.64 12.14
CA THR A 423 -11.06 -25.48 13.45
C THR A 423 -10.51 -26.80 13.99
N ASP A 424 -11.09 -27.93 13.59
CA ASP A 424 -10.61 -29.28 13.88
C ASP A 424 -9.22 -29.58 13.30
N GLN A 425 -8.82 -28.86 12.24
CA GLN A 425 -7.53 -29.03 11.57
C GLN A 425 -6.49 -28.00 12.03
N PHE A 426 -6.83 -27.13 12.98
CA PHE A 426 -5.92 -26.09 13.44
C PHE A 426 -4.68 -26.71 14.08
N GLU A 427 -4.86 -27.56 15.08
CA GLU A 427 -3.73 -28.15 15.82
C GLU A 427 -2.83 -29.02 14.94
N SER A 428 -3.40 -29.80 14.02
CA SER A 428 -2.59 -30.60 13.09
C SER A 428 -1.76 -29.71 12.16
N SER A 429 -2.34 -28.61 11.65
CA SER A 429 -1.63 -27.64 10.80
C SER A 429 -0.52 -26.92 11.58
N VAL A 430 -0.77 -26.55 12.84
CA VAL A 430 0.25 -25.96 13.71
C VAL A 430 1.37 -26.97 13.99
N ASN A 431 1.06 -28.22 14.32
CA ASN A 431 2.07 -29.25 14.58
C ASN A 431 2.95 -29.49 13.36
N GLU A 432 2.35 -29.66 12.19
CA GLU A 432 3.08 -29.84 10.92
C GLU A 432 4.02 -28.67 10.63
N PHE A 433 3.58 -27.43 10.87
CA PHE A 433 4.44 -26.25 10.74
C PHE A 433 5.59 -26.26 11.74
N ILE A 434 5.28 -26.42 13.04
CA ILE A 434 6.24 -26.28 14.15
C ILE A 434 7.30 -27.38 14.11
N GLU A 435 6.92 -28.63 13.84
CA GLU A 435 7.84 -29.78 13.79
C GLU A 435 8.87 -29.66 12.66
N ASN A 436 8.54 -28.97 11.56
CA ASN A 436 9.42 -28.80 10.41
C ASN A 436 10.18 -27.46 10.41
N LEU A 437 9.83 -26.53 11.31
CA LEU A 437 10.32 -25.16 11.29
C LEU A 437 11.83 -25.05 11.47
N ASP A 438 12.40 -25.73 12.47
CA ASP A 438 13.84 -25.67 12.74
C ASP A 438 14.68 -26.15 11.55
N PHE A 439 14.27 -27.28 10.96
CA PHE A 439 14.90 -27.83 9.76
C PHE A 439 14.76 -26.89 8.57
N HIS A 440 13.60 -26.25 8.41
CA HIS A 440 13.35 -25.33 7.32
C HIS A 440 14.23 -24.07 7.42
N ILE A 441 14.39 -23.50 8.63
CA ILE A 441 15.32 -22.38 8.89
C ILE A 441 16.73 -22.79 8.49
N SER A 442 17.19 -23.95 8.98
CA SER A 442 18.52 -24.49 8.69
C SER A 442 18.77 -24.69 7.19
N ARG A 443 17.75 -25.09 6.41
CA ARG A 443 17.87 -25.27 4.96
C ARG A 443 17.81 -23.98 4.16
N LYS A 444 17.01 -22.99 4.58
CA LYS A 444 16.85 -21.72 3.86
C LYS A 444 18.00 -20.75 4.16
N THR A 445 18.65 -20.85 5.31
CA THR A 445 19.80 -20.02 5.72
C THR A 445 19.49 -18.53 5.55
N LYS A 446 20.29 -17.76 4.81
CA LYS A 446 20.07 -16.33 4.57
C LYS A 446 18.72 -15.99 3.97
N ARG A 447 18.15 -16.88 3.12
CA ARG A 447 16.80 -16.66 2.55
C ARG A 447 15.69 -16.75 3.59
N TRP A 448 15.97 -17.27 4.78
CA TRP A 448 15.01 -17.29 5.88
C TRP A 448 14.77 -15.89 6.45
N MET A 449 15.71 -14.96 6.35
CA MET A 449 15.55 -13.61 6.92
C MET A 449 14.24 -12.96 6.46
N ASP A 450 13.98 -12.98 5.15
CA ASP A 450 12.74 -12.50 4.54
C ASP A 450 11.49 -13.22 5.04
N SER A 451 11.49 -14.55 4.93
CA SER A 451 10.40 -15.39 5.44
C SER A 451 10.14 -15.16 6.93
N GLY A 452 11.20 -14.93 7.71
CA GLY A 452 11.19 -14.71 9.14
C GLY A 452 10.38 -13.47 9.48
N TYR A 453 10.79 -12.29 9.02
CA TYR A 453 10.04 -11.08 9.36
C TYR A 453 8.63 -11.07 8.74
N PHE A 454 8.38 -11.72 7.59
CA PHE A 454 7.01 -11.93 7.09
C PHE A 454 6.16 -12.74 8.06
N ILE A 455 6.69 -13.85 8.58
CA ILE A 455 6.00 -14.71 9.56
C ILE A 455 5.78 -13.95 10.88
N GLY A 456 6.79 -13.25 11.39
CA GLY A 456 6.69 -12.46 12.64
C GLY A 456 5.60 -11.39 12.57
N ILE A 457 5.54 -10.65 11.46
CA ILE A 457 4.50 -9.64 11.23
C ILE A 457 3.12 -10.30 11.06
N ALA A 458 3.01 -11.38 10.30
CA ALA A 458 1.74 -12.08 10.09
C ALA A 458 1.18 -12.66 11.42
N LEU A 459 2.04 -13.17 12.29
CA LEU A 459 1.67 -13.62 13.65
C LEU A 459 1.16 -12.46 14.51
N SER A 460 1.85 -11.32 14.48
CA SER A 460 1.42 -10.10 15.18
C SER A 460 0.05 -9.64 14.68
N CYS A 461 -0.18 -9.64 13.37
CA CYS A 461 -1.50 -9.38 12.77
C CYS A 461 -2.55 -10.40 13.23
N ALA A 462 -2.21 -11.69 13.29
CA ALA A 462 -3.14 -12.74 13.70
C ALA A 462 -3.58 -12.60 15.17
N ILE A 463 -2.68 -12.21 16.08
CA ILE A 463 -2.99 -11.90 17.48
C ILE A 463 -4.05 -10.78 17.57
N LEU A 464 -3.94 -9.78 16.70
CA LEU A 464 -4.89 -8.67 16.55
C LEU A 464 -6.14 -9.03 15.72
N GLU A 465 -6.38 -10.33 15.47
CA GLU A 465 -7.45 -10.84 14.59
C GLU A 465 -7.50 -10.15 13.22
N TYR A 466 -6.33 -9.87 12.66
CA TYR A 466 -6.18 -9.22 11.36
C TYR A 466 -6.94 -7.88 11.32
N GLY A 467 -6.79 -7.10 12.40
CA GLY A 467 -7.35 -5.76 12.54
C GLY A 467 -8.83 -5.67 12.91
N SER A 468 -9.41 -6.76 13.45
CA SER A 468 -10.79 -6.81 13.93
C SER A 468 -11.06 -5.76 15.00
N GLU A 469 -12.16 -5.00 14.88
CA GLU A 469 -12.62 -4.10 15.94
C GLU A 469 -13.11 -4.86 17.18
N ALA A 470 -13.35 -6.17 17.09
CA ALA A 470 -13.76 -6.98 18.24
C ALA A 470 -12.58 -7.36 19.15
N ASN A 471 -11.34 -7.27 18.65
CA ASN A 471 -10.16 -7.64 19.40
C ASN A 471 -9.81 -6.55 20.44
N PRO A 472 -9.73 -6.87 21.75
CA PRO A 472 -9.46 -5.87 22.80
C PRO A 472 -8.13 -5.15 22.62
N ILE A 473 -7.08 -5.86 22.21
CA ILE A 473 -5.74 -5.28 21.99
C ILE A 473 -5.79 -4.30 20.81
N MET A 474 -6.46 -4.67 19.73
CA MET A 474 -6.65 -3.81 18.56
C MET A 474 -7.43 -2.53 18.90
N GLN A 475 -8.45 -2.63 19.76
CA GLN A 475 -9.17 -1.45 20.24
C GLN A 475 -8.29 -0.52 21.08
N ALA A 476 -7.40 -1.08 21.90
CA ALA A 476 -6.51 -0.30 22.77
C ALA A 476 -5.44 0.46 21.98
N ILE A 477 -4.86 -0.15 20.94
CA ILE A 477 -3.74 0.45 20.19
C ILE A 477 -4.17 1.39 19.05
N LYS A 478 -5.47 1.46 18.71
CA LYS A 478 -5.96 2.32 17.61
C LYS A 478 -5.91 3.81 17.99
N PRO A 479 -5.40 4.69 17.09
CA PRO A 479 -5.41 6.13 17.32
C PRO A 479 -6.84 6.69 17.47
N GLY A 480 -7.06 7.56 18.47
CA GLY A 480 -8.31 8.32 18.62
C GLY A 480 -9.27 7.87 19.73
N ARG A 481 -8.91 6.87 20.56
CA ARG A 481 -9.64 6.51 21.80
C ARG A 481 -8.90 6.82 23.10
N GLY A 482 -7.69 7.40 23.01
CA GLY A 482 -6.81 7.61 24.16
C GLY A 482 -7.30 8.59 25.24
N ASP A 483 -8.29 9.44 24.93
CA ASP A 483 -8.86 10.38 25.92
C ASP A 483 -10.07 9.81 26.69
N ASP A 484 -10.61 8.65 26.28
CA ASP A 484 -11.75 7.99 26.96
C ASP A 484 -11.31 6.85 27.89
N ALA A 485 -9.99 6.64 28.05
CA ALA A 485 -9.44 5.58 28.89
C ALA A 485 -9.80 5.73 30.39
N ASP A 486 -10.24 6.92 30.82
CA ASP A 486 -10.70 7.16 32.19
C ASP A 486 -12.22 6.94 32.39
N THR A 487 -13.01 6.56 31.37
CA THR A 487 -14.47 6.40 31.53
C THR A 487 -15.03 5.10 30.93
N ARG A 488 -14.39 3.95 31.21
CA ARG A 488 -15.08 2.65 31.17
C ARG A 488 -14.73 1.80 32.38
N MET A 489 -15.36 2.12 33.51
CA MET A 489 -15.74 1.07 34.47
C MET A 489 -16.89 0.26 33.85
N ASP A 490 -16.57 -0.62 32.91
CA ASP A 490 -17.37 -1.83 32.73
C ASP A 490 -16.52 -2.97 33.29
N GLY A 491 -17.00 -3.61 34.35
CA GLY A 491 -16.31 -4.69 35.07
C GLY A 491 -16.22 -5.99 34.28
N THR A 492 -16.24 -5.92 32.94
CA THR A 492 -16.05 -7.06 32.06
C THR A 492 -14.57 -7.16 31.76
N GLU A 493 -13.87 -8.12 32.35
CA GLU A 493 -12.54 -8.51 31.89
C GLU A 493 -12.60 -8.75 30.37
N HIS A 494 -11.99 -7.86 29.58
CA HIS A 494 -11.91 -8.01 28.13
C HIS A 494 -10.87 -9.09 27.80
N LEU A 495 -11.25 -10.35 28.02
CA LEU A 495 -10.44 -11.51 27.68
C LEU A 495 -10.29 -11.65 26.16
N LEU A 496 -9.15 -12.21 25.74
CA LEU A 496 -8.94 -12.57 24.34
C LEU A 496 -10.02 -13.54 23.87
N SER A 497 -10.47 -13.35 22.62
CA SER A 497 -11.31 -14.36 21.97
C SER A 497 -10.56 -15.69 21.83
N GLN A 498 -11.28 -16.77 21.59
CA GLN A 498 -10.65 -18.06 21.28
C GLN A 498 -9.71 -17.97 20.07
N LYS A 499 -10.09 -17.19 19.04
CA LYS A 499 -9.26 -16.99 17.83
C LYS A 499 -7.95 -16.27 18.18
N SER A 500 -8.01 -15.21 18.98
CA SER A 500 -6.82 -14.50 19.45
C SER A 500 -5.96 -15.36 20.36
N SER A 501 -6.57 -16.17 21.24
CA SER A 501 -5.84 -17.09 22.09
C SER A 501 -5.13 -18.17 21.28
N ASP A 502 -5.77 -18.71 20.24
CA ASP A 502 -5.18 -19.69 19.33
C ASP A 502 -4.06 -19.07 18.47
N ALA A 503 -4.22 -17.81 18.03
CA ALA A 503 -3.18 -17.06 17.35
C ALA A 503 -1.97 -16.79 18.27
N ALA A 504 -2.21 -16.42 19.54
CA ALA A 504 -1.17 -16.26 20.54
C ALA A 504 -0.44 -17.59 20.83
N ARG A 505 -1.16 -18.72 20.87
CA ARG A 505 -0.55 -20.07 20.98
C ARG A 505 0.35 -20.38 19.78
N LEU A 506 -0.11 -20.12 18.56
CA LEU A 506 0.69 -20.31 17.35
C LEU A 506 1.95 -19.43 17.38
N ALA A 507 1.82 -18.16 17.77
CA ALA A 507 2.94 -17.24 17.90
C ALA A 507 3.95 -17.74 18.95
N ALA A 508 3.48 -18.10 20.15
CA ALA A 508 4.29 -18.63 21.24
C ALA A 508 5.09 -19.87 20.81
N ARG A 509 4.44 -20.83 20.14
CA ARG A 509 5.10 -22.04 19.64
C ARG A 509 6.13 -21.73 18.56
N THR A 510 5.84 -20.76 17.68
CA THR A 510 6.80 -20.31 16.66
C THR A 510 8.00 -19.63 17.30
N HIS A 511 7.78 -18.68 18.23
CA HIS A 511 8.83 -18.03 19.01
C HIS A 511 9.71 -19.07 19.72
N ASN A 512 9.10 -20.09 20.31
CA ASN A 512 9.84 -21.16 20.99
C ASN A 512 10.85 -21.86 20.07
N VAL A 513 10.51 -22.16 18.82
CA VAL A 513 11.46 -22.77 17.88
C VAL A 513 12.51 -21.77 17.43
N VAL A 514 12.08 -20.58 17.01
CA VAL A 514 12.98 -19.59 16.40
C VAL A 514 14.00 -19.04 17.40
N LEU A 515 13.56 -18.74 18.63
CA LEU A 515 14.40 -18.11 19.66
C LEU A 515 15.36 -19.07 20.38
N ARG A 516 15.26 -20.39 20.13
CA ARG A 516 16.25 -21.38 20.60
C ARG A 516 17.51 -21.42 19.73
N ARG A 517 17.50 -20.76 18.57
CA ARG A 517 18.63 -20.74 17.63
C ARG A 517 19.65 -19.67 18.01
N PHE A 518 20.25 -19.82 19.19
CA PHE A 518 21.27 -18.91 19.70
C PHE A 518 22.45 -18.81 18.73
N GLY A 519 22.88 -17.58 18.43
CA GLY A 519 23.98 -17.31 17.51
C GLY A 519 23.66 -17.50 16.01
N ASP A 520 22.41 -17.81 15.64
CA ASP A 520 22.00 -17.85 14.22
C ASP A 520 21.57 -16.45 13.75
N PRO A 521 22.36 -15.74 12.92
CA PRO A 521 22.00 -14.39 12.48
C PRO A 521 20.72 -14.36 11.64
N ASN A 522 20.32 -15.50 11.04
CA ASN A 522 19.15 -15.54 10.15
C ASN A 522 17.82 -15.39 10.90
N VAL A 523 17.80 -15.61 12.23
CA VAL A 523 16.58 -15.46 13.04
C VAL A 523 16.40 -14.07 13.63
N ILE A 524 17.43 -13.22 13.55
CA ILE A 524 17.41 -11.89 14.18
C ILE A 524 16.37 -10.94 13.56
N PRO A 525 16.11 -10.92 12.22
CA PRO A 525 15.02 -10.09 11.68
C PRO A 525 13.63 -10.48 12.22
N TYR A 526 13.37 -11.78 12.38
CA TYR A 526 12.16 -12.26 13.03
C TYR A 526 12.09 -11.79 14.49
N PHE A 527 13.21 -11.88 15.20
CA PHE A 527 13.29 -11.47 16.60
C PHE A 527 13.07 -9.96 16.75
N HIS A 528 13.69 -9.15 15.89
CA HIS A 528 13.53 -7.71 15.84
C HIS A 528 12.06 -7.32 15.65
N THR A 529 11.39 -7.87 14.64
CA THR A 529 9.97 -7.57 14.40
C THR A 529 9.05 -7.97 15.57
N THR A 530 9.38 -9.07 16.24
CA THR A 530 8.68 -9.54 17.45
C THR A 530 8.88 -8.57 18.61
N LEU A 531 10.11 -8.14 18.88
CA LEU A 531 10.42 -7.17 19.93
C LEU A 531 9.76 -5.82 19.69
N THR A 532 9.71 -5.34 18.43
CA THR A 532 9.00 -4.09 18.09
C THR A 532 7.51 -4.18 18.46
N PHE A 533 6.85 -5.31 18.20
CA PHE A 533 5.46 -5.51 18.59
C PHE A 533 5.29 -5.54 20.12
N LEU A 534 6.13 -6.31 20.83
CA LEU A 534 6.09 -6.39 22.30
C LEU A 534 6.38 -5.04 22.96
N PHE A 535 7.33 -4.27 22.43
CA PHE A 535 7.66 -2.94 22.91
C PHE A 535 6.50 -1.97 22.73
N HIS A 536 5.77 -2.03 21.62
CA HIS A 536 4.57 -1.22 21.49
C HIS A 536 3.50 -1.61 22.52
N LEU A 537 3.27 -2.92 22.70
CA LEU A 537 2.28 -3.42 23.65
C LEU A 537 2.61 -3.09 25.10
N SER A 538 3.90 -2.96 25.48
CA SER A 538 4.30 -2.61 26.85
C SER A 538 3.73 -1.26 27.32
N HIS A 539 3.37 -0.37 26.39
CA HIS A 539 2.70 0.91 26.67
C HIS A 539 1.21 0.75 27.02
N TYR A 540 0.65 -0.46 26.89
CA TYR A 540 -0.75 -0.78 27.15
C TYR A 540 -0.84 -1.95 28.15
N PRO A 541 -0.79 -1.68 29.47
CA PRO A 541 -0.70 -2.73 30.50
C PRO A 541 -1.77 -3.82 30.39
N SER A 542 -3.02 -3.46 30.06
CA SER A 542 -4.12 -4.42 29.86
C SER A 542 -3.87 -5.36 28.67
N SER A 543 -3.23 -4.87 27.61
CA SER A 543 -2.85 -5.68 26.45
C SER A 543 -1.67 -6.59 26.79
N THR A 544 -0.68 -6.09 27.52
CA THR A 544 0.46 -6.91 27.98
C THR A 544 0.00 -8.04 28.90
N ALA A 545 -0.86 -7.75 29.88
CA ALA A 545 -1.35 -8.74 30.84
C ALA A 545 -2.05 -9.92 30.15
N GLN A 546 -2.72 -9.68 29.02
CA GLN A 546 -3.39 -10.73 28.23
C GLN A 546 -2.42 -11.65 27.48
N LEU A 547 -1.22 -11.17 27.13
CA LEU A 547 -0.26 -11.92 26.30
C LEU A 547 0.99 -12.39 27.04
N GLN A 548 1.36 -11.77 28.16
CA GLN A 548 2.63 -12.00 28.84
C GLN A 548 2.92 -13.46 29.16
N ASN A 549 1.88 -14.26 29.47
CA ASN A 549 2.03 -15.69 29.78
C ASN A 549 2.32 -16.57 28.56
N GLN A 550 2.06 -16.08 27.35
CA GLN A 550 2.35 -16.78 26.09
C GLN A 550 3.73 -16.40 25.51
N VAL A 551 4.31 -15.29 25.97
CA VAL A 551 5.60 -14.81 25.47
C VAL A 551 6.72 -15.58 26.16
N PRO A 552 7.68 -16.17 25.42
CA PRO A 552 8.78 -16.92 26.02
C PRO A 552 9.89 -15.99 26.53
N TRP A 553 9.60 -15.19 27.56
CA TRP A 553 10.50 -14.16 28.11
C TRP A 553 11.89 -14.69 28.45
N LYS A 554 12.00 -15.91 28.98
CA LYS A 554 13.30 -16.52 29.27
C LYS A 554 14.14 -16.70 28.00
N LEU A 555 13.56 -17.22 26.91
CA LEU A 555 14.27 -17.35 25.62
C LEU A 555 14.65 -15.98 25.05
N ILE A 556 13.78 -14.98 25.19
CA ILE A 556 14.08 -13.59 24.81
C ILE A 556 15.32 -13.10 25.58
N SER A 557 15.36 -13.27 26.90
CA SER A 557 16.51 -12.86 27.72
C SER A 557 17.81 -13.57 27.33
N LEU A 558 17.75 -14.88 27.04
CA LEU A 558 18.91 -15.66 26.63
C LEU A 558 19.42 -15.21 25.26
N LEU A 559 18.53 -15.00 24.29
CA LEU A 559 18.93 -14.54 22.95
C LEU A 559 19.50 -13.11 22.98
N LEU A 560 18.93 -12.22 23.81
CA LEU A 560 19.50 -10.89 24.05
C LEU A 560 20.90 -10.99 24.68
N ASN A 561 21.11 -11.88 25.64
CA ASN A 561 22.43 -12.11 26.21
C ASN A 561 23.43 -12.63 25.17
N THR A 562 23.03 -13.55 24.29
CA THR A 562 23.87 -14.00 23.18
C THR A 562 24.24 -12.85 22.23
N LEU A 563 23.29 -11.97 21.88
CA LEU A 563 23.58 -10.77 21.08
C LEU A 563 24.49 -9.78 21.82
N SER A 564 24.40 -9.75 23.15
CA SER A 564 25.21 -8.85 23.98
C SER A 564 26.69 -9.23 23.99
N GLU A 565 27.04 -10.49 23.67
CA GLU A 565 28.44 -10.95 23.59
C GLU A 565 29.23 -10.22 22.49
N SER A 566 28.56 -9.83 21.40
CA SER A 566 29.14 -9.05 20.29
C SER A 566 28.80 -7.56 20.34
N CYS A 567 28.21 -7.07 21.45
CA CYS A 567 27.85 -5.66 21.58
C CYS A 567 29.10 -4.77 21.67
N THR A 568 29.17 -3.74 20.83
CA THR A 568 30.30 -2.81 20.75
C THR A 568 30.11 -1.56 21.62
N SER A 569 28.86 -1.13 21.86
CA SER A 569 28.52 0.08 22.61
C SER A 569 27.33 -0.12 23.53
N PHE A 570 27.62 -0.35 24.82
CA PHE A 570 26.59 -0.44 25.85
C PHE A 570 25.91 0.91 26.12
N GLU A 571 26.63 2.02 25.92
CA GLU A 571 26.04 3.37 26.02
C GLU A 571 24.90 3.56 25.01
N THR A 572 25.06 3.06 23.79
CA THR A 572 24.05 3.14 22.74
C THR A 572 22.79 2.33 23.10
N ILE A 573 22.94 1.07 23.53
CA ILE A 573 21.77 0.22 23.82
C ILE A 573 21.04 0.65 25.11
N GLU A 574 21.76 1.24 26.07
CA GLU A 574 21.18 1.75 27.31
C GLU A 574 20.56 3.15 27.17
N SER A 575 20.82 3.84 26.06
CA SER A 575 20.26 5.16 25.78
C SER A 575 18.73 5.13 25.65
N GLU A 576 18.10 6.27 25.91
CA GLU A 576 16.69 6.51 25.55
C GLU A 576 16.53 6.77 24.05
N ASP A 577 17.59 7.25 23.38
CA ASP A 577 17.57 7.59 21.97
C ASP A 577 17.58 6.33 21.09
N PHE A 578 16.87 6.38 19.98
CA PHE A 578 16.82 5.30 19.00
C PHE A 578 18.22 5.01 18.42
N PRO A 579 18.69 3.75 18.40
CA PRO A 579 20.00 3.39 17.88
C PRO A 579 20.01 3.52 16.35
N GLN A 580 20.85 4.42 15.85
CA GLN A 580 21.07 4.62 14.42
C GLN A 580 22.53 4.98 14.13
N PRO A 581 23.05 4.61 12.94
CA PRO A 581 24.35 5.07 12.46
C PRO A 581 24.42 6.61 12.38
N ASP A 582 25.64 7.14 12.30
CA ASP A 582 25.88 8.58 12.16
C ASP A 582 24.98 9.24 11.09
N LYS A 583 24.55 10.49 11.36
CA LYS A 583 23.65 11.25 10.49
C LYS A 583 24.18 11.29 9.05
N GLY A 584 23.50 10.57 8.14
CA GLY A 584 23.82 10.52 6.71
C GLY A 584 24.17 9.14 6.16
N THR A 585 24.45 8.14 7.02
CA THR A 585 24.68 6.73 6.62
C THR A 585 23.56 5.79 7.05
N ALA A 586 22.60 6.28 7.84
CA ALA A 586 21.45 5.51 8.30
C ALA A 586 20.66 4.94 7.11
N ARG A 587 20.72 3.62 6.98
CA ARG A 587 19.95 2.82 6.04
C ARG A 587 19.02 1.91 6.85
N PRO A 588 17.69 2.11 6.77
CA PRO A 588 16.74 1.21 7.40
C PRO A 588 16.94 -0.22 6.91
N LEU A 589 16.72 -1.16 7.81
CA LEU A 589 16.77 -2.59 7.56
C LEU A 589 15.60 -3.02 6.65
N PRO A 590 15.71 -4.15 5.93
CA PRO A 590 14.60 -4.69 5.15
C PRO A 590 13.31 -4.83 5.97
N GLU A 591 13.42 -5.31 7.20
CA GLU A 591 12.30 -5.44 8.13
C GLU A 591 11.79 -4.10 8.68
N ASP A 592 12.62 -3.05 8.75
CA ASP A 592 12.16 -1.71 9.15
C ASP A 592 11.11 -1.20 8.16
N PHE A 593 11.39 -1.35 6.88
CA PHE A 593 10.45 -1.03 5.81
C PHE A 593 9.22 -1.95 5.82
N ALA A 594 9.40 -3.24 6.13
CA ALA A 594 8.28 -4.17 6.25
C ALA A 594 7.34 -3.76 7.40
N GLN A 595 7.87 -3.25 8.52
CA GLN A 595 7.09 -2.82 9.67
C GLN A 595 6.51 -1.41 9.54
N ARG A 596 7.16 -0.52 8.78
CA ARG A 596 6.73 0.87 8.59
C ARG A 596 5.24 0.96 8.24
N GLY A 597 4.53 1.81 8.97
CA GLY A 597 3.11 2.07 8.79
C GLY A 597 2.15 1.10 9.49
N LEU A 598 2.64 0.01 10.10
CA LEU A 598 1.82 -0.81 11.00
C LEU A 598 1.48 -0.02 12.27
N LEU A 599 0.31 -0.31 12.86
CA LEU A 599 -0.19 0.41 14.05
C LEU A 599 0.80 0.43 15.22
N TRP A 600 1.59 -0.65 15.38
CA TRP A 600 2.55 -0.76 16.46
C TRP A 600 3.93 -0.18 16.14
N ALA A 601 4.16 0.29 14.92
CA ALA A 601 5.43 0.89 14.50
C ALA A 601 5.44 2.43 14.57
N ASP A 602 4.28 3.05 14.83
CA ASP A 602 4.08 4.51 14.77
C ASP A 602 5.01 5.32 15.70
N ARG A 603 5.34 4.77 16.88
CA ARG A 603 6.21 5.43 17.88
C ARG A 603 7.59 4.81 18.00
N TYR A 604 7.95 3.91 17.09
CA TYR A 604 9.20 3.18 17.18
C TYR A 604 10.34 3.91 16.45
N TYR A 605 10.07 4.51 15.28
CA TYR A 605 11.08 5.18 14.46
C TYR A 605 11.08 6.70 14.69
N PRO A 606 12.25 7.36 14.65
CA PRO A 606 12.34 8.82 14.52
C PRO A 606 11.63 9.33 13.25
N ASP A 607 11.05 10.54 13.31
CA ASP A 607 10.27 11.14 12.21
C ASP A 607 11.06 11.23 10.88
N ASP A 608 12.37 11.48 10.97
CA ASP A 608 13.25 11.63 9.82
C ASP A 608 13.94 10.34 9.36
N PHE A 609 13.71 9.21 10.05
CA PHE A 609 14.43 7.94 9.84
C PHE A 609 14.33 7.40 8.41
N PHE A 610 13.16 7.56 7.77
CA PHE A 610 12.94 7.14 6.38
C PHE A 610 13.13 8.28 5.36
N THR A 611 13.49 9.48 5.79
CA THR A 611 13.50 10.69 4.94
C THR A 611 14.80 10.85 4.13
N SER A 612 15.93 10.34 4.65
CA SER A 612 17.25 10.43 4.00
C SER A 612 17.53 9.35 2.96
N CYS A 613 16.67 8.34 2.83
CA CYS A 613 16.91 7.18 1.97
C CYS A 613 16.62 7.50 0.50
N LYS A 614 17.65 7.92 -0.24
CA LYS A 614 17.68 7.80 -1.71
C LYS A 614 18.09 6.39 -2.12
N ILE A 615 17.39 5.40 -1.57
CA ILE A 615 17.65 3.98 -1.80
C ILE A 615 16.63 3.53 -2.86
N ASP A 616 17.08 2.84 -3.90
CA ASP A 616 16.17 2.27 -4.87
C ASP A 616 15.41 1.06 -4.28
N ASP A 617 14.28 0.67 -4.88
CA ASP A 617 13.44 -0.42 -4.35
C ASP A 617 14.16 -1.78 -4.34
N GLU A 618 15.15 -2.00 -5.21
CA GLU A 618 15.91 -3.25 -5.28
C GLU A 618 16.94 -3.32 -4.14
N GLU A 619 17.56 -2.18 -3.84
CA GLU A 619 18.51 -2.01 -2.75
C GLU A 619 17.80 -2.08 -1.38
N LYS A 620 16.53 -1.65 -1.28
CA LYS A 620 15.75 -1.70 -0.03
C LYS A 620 15.78 -3.05 0.69
N TYR A 621 15.75 -4.16 -0.05
CA TYR A 621 15.73 -5.52 0.49
C TYR A 621 17.07 -6.25 0.32
N LEU A 622 18.12 -5.53 -0.07
CA LEU A 622 19.45 -6.09 -0.22
C LEU A 622 20.19 -6.11 1.12
N GLU A 623 20.36 -7.30 1.70
CA GLU A 623 21.14 -7.49 2.91
C GLU A 623 22.62 -7.13 2.69
N VAL A 624 23.18 -6.27 3.55
CA VAL A 624 24.61 -5.92 3.58
C VAL A 624 25.24 -6.23 4.94
N PRO A 625 26.55 -6.51 5.03
CA PRO A 625 27.17 -6.96 6.28
C PRO A 625 27.00 -6.02 7.49
N SER A 626 26.90 -4.71 7.29
CA SER A 626 26.69 -3.75 8.39
C SER A 626 25.34 -3.92 9.09
N MET A 627 24.33 -4.42 8.38
CA MET A 627 22.96 -4.57 8.89
C MET A 627 22.89 -5.58 10.04
N GLU A 628 23.76 -6.58 10.07
CA GLU A 628 23.79 -7.57 11.15
C GLU A 628 24.06 -6.92 12.51
N GLN A 629 25.05 -6.03 12.56
CA GLN A 629 25.40 -5.29 13.78
C GLN A 629 24.31 -4.28 14.16
N GLU A 630 23.82 -3.50 13.21
CA GLU A 630 22.75 -2.51 13.45
C GLU A 630 21.47 -3.17 13.99
N ARG A 631 21.14 -4.35 13.48
CA ARG A 631 19.99 -5.14 13.92
C ARG A 631 20.20 -5.72 15.32
N ALA A 632 21.40 -6.20 15.63
CA ALA A 632 21.72 -6.67 16.98
C ALA A 632 21.58 -5.54 18.01
N GLU A 633 22.10 -4.34 17.70
CA GLU A 633 21.99 -3.15 18.54
C GLU A 633 20.52 -2.72 18.75
N ARG A 634 19.69 -2.74 17.70
CA ARG A 634 18.24 -2.48 17.80
C ARG A 634 17.52 -3.48 18.70
N CYS A 635 17.82 -4.78 18.58
CA CYS A 635 17.25 -5.82 19.45
C CYS A 635 17.65 -5.61 20.91
N LEU A 636 18.94 -5.33 21.18
CA LEU A 636 19.46 -5.06 22.52
C LEU A 636 18.80 -3.81 23.14
N TRP A 637 18.71 -2.73 22.37
CA TRP A 637 18.03 -1.51 22.80
C TRP A 637 16.56 -1.77 23.14
N LEU A 638 15.81 -2.45 22.26
CA LEU A 638 14.42 -2.85 22.54
C LEU A 638 14.33 -3.71 23.81
N GLY A 639 15.30 -4.59 24.04
CA GLY A 639 15.45 -5.36 25.28
C GLY A 639 15.57 -4.45 26.50
N CYS A 640 16.45 -3.44 26.47
CA CYS A 640 16.61 -2.48 27.56
C CYS A 640 15.32 -1.68 27.81
N ARG A 641 14.64 -1.23 26.74
CA ARG A 641 13.37 -0.52 26.84
C ARG A 641 12.26 -1.38 27.45
N LEU A 642 12.17 -2.65 27.07
CA LEU A 642 11.23 -3.62 27.64
C LEU A 642 11.54 -3.92 29.11
N ALA A 643 12.83 -4.05 29.46
CA ALA A 643 13.25 -4.24 30.84
C ALA A 643 12.92 -3.03 31.73
N ALA A 644 13.03 -1.82 31.19
CA ALA A 644 12.67 -0.58 31.90
C ALA A 644 11.15 -0.49 32.21
N ALA A 645 10.30 -1.13 31.39
CA ALA A 645 8.87 -1.25 31.68
C ALA A 645 8.58 -2.17 32.89
N GLY A 646 9.54 -3.03 33.28
CA GLY A 646 9.55 -3.75 34.55
C GLY A 646 8.52 -4.87 34.72
N GLN A 647 7.82 -5.27 33.66
CA GLN A 647 6.72 -6.24 33.74
C GLN A 647 7.17 -7.70 33.60
N SER A 648 8.17 -7.98 32.76
CA SER A 648 8.51 -9.37 32.40
C SER A 648 10.01 -9.61 32.19
N LEU A 649 10.70 -8.65 31.59
CA LEU A 649 12.14 -8.68 31.37
C LEU A 649 12.86 -7.80 32.41
N THR A 650 14.09 -8.14 32.76
CA THR A 650 14.96 -7.33 33.63
C THR A 650 16.31 -7.11 32.95
N TYR A 651 17.00 -6.03 33.30
CA TYR A 651 18.35 -5.73 32.81
C TYR A 651 19.20 -5.14 33.93
N SER A 652 20.37 -5.72 34.19
CA SER A 652 21.35 -5.16 35.13
C SER A 652 22.41 -4.40 34.35
N LYS A 653 22.60 -3.12 34.67
CA LYS A 653 23.64 -2.27 34.08
C LYS A 653 25.04 -2.67 34.56
N GLU A 654 25.13 -3.23 35.76
CA GLU A 654 26.40 -3.67 36.36
C GLU A 654 26.93 -4.93 35.71
N SER A 655 26.08 -5.96 35.56
CA SER A 655 26.48 -7.22 34.91
C SER A 655 26.29 -7.19 33.39
N ARG A 656 25.56 -6.18 32.86
CA ARG A 656 25.16 -6.06 31.45
C ARG A 656 24.42 -7.29 30.93
N GLN A 657 23.62 -7.91 31.80
CA GLN A 657 22.86 -9.11 31.49
C GLN A 657 21.37 -8.85 31.57
N PHE A 658 20.66 -9.43 30.62
CA PHE A 658 19.21 -9.57 30.63
C PHE A 658 18.81 -10.77 31.49
N GLY A 659 17.72 -10.58 32.23
CA GLY A 659 17.06 -11.61 33.00
C GLY A 659 15.55 -11.48 32.84
N VAL A 660 14.81 -12.17 33.68
CA VAL A 660 13.35 -12.12 33.73
C VAL A 660 12.92 -12.04 35.18
N VAL A 661 11.71 -11.55 35.41
CA VAL A 661 11.07 -11.64 36.72
C VAL A 661 10.84 -13.11 37.10
N SER A 662 10.79 -13.41 38.40
CA SER A 662 10.80 -14.78 38.93
C SER A 662 9.68 -15.68 38.38
N GLU A 663 8.54 -15.12 37.99
CA GLU A 663 7.42 -15.88 37.40
C GLU A 663 7.73 -16.45 36.01
N PHE A 664 8.63 -15.82 35.25
CA PHE A 664 9.04 -16.27 33.92
C PHE A 664 10.42 -16.92 33.92
N ASP A 665 11.07 -17.01 35.09
CA ASP A 665 12.38 -17.66 35.23
C ASP A 665 12.23 -19.19 35.26
N ILE A 666 11.99 -19.75 34.07
CA ILE A 666 11.85 -21.19 33.85
C ILE A 666 13.15 -21.77 33.31
N GLU A 667 13.42 -23.03 33.68
CA GLU A 667 14.52 -23.78 33.09
C GLU A 667 14.18 -24.14 31.64
N ILE A 668 15.05 -23.77 30.70
CA ILE A 668 14.92 -24.17 29.30
C ILE A 668 15.76 -25.42 29.11
N THR A 669 15.10 -26.55 28.85
CA THR A 669 15.79 -27.80 28.49
C THR A 669 16.52 -27.64 27.15
N ASP A 670 17.68 -28.28 27.01
CA ASP A 670 18.50 -28.34 25.79
C ASP A 670 19.11 -26.99 25.32
N VAL A 671 19.41 -26.07 26.23
CA VAL A 671 20.28 -24.91 25.91
C VAL A 671 21.73 -25.40 25.80
N PRO A 672 22.45 -25.14 24.69
CA PRO A 672 23.89 -25.38 24.64
C PRO A 672 24.55 -24.60 25.77
N SER A 673 25.20 -25.30 26.70
CA SER A 673 25.86 -24.67 27.85
C SER A 673 26.85 -23.61 27.37
N ILE A 674 26.61 -22.35 27.75
CA ILE A 674 27.59 -21.26 27.61
C ILE A 674 28.81 -21.66 28.46
N PRO A 675 30.04 -21.72 27.92
CA PRO A 675 31.20 -22.08 28.71
C PRO A 675 31.43 -20.98 29.76
N GLU A 676 31.22 -21.31 31.03
CA GLU A 676 31.69 -20.48 32.13
C GLU A 676 33.22 -20.35 32.05
N GLY A 677 33.71 -19.13 32.17
CA GLY A 677 35.06 -18.73 31.82
C GLY A 677 36.16 -19.62 32.40
N ALA A 678 37.01 -20.14 31.52
CA ALA A 678 38.35 -20.57 31.89
C ALA A 678 39.27 -19.34 31.80
N SER A 679 39.36 -18.58 32.89
CA SER A 679 40.58 -17.82 33.19
C SER A 679 41.68 -18.82 33.46
N GLY A 680 42.42 -19.19 32.42
CA GLY A 680 43.60 -20.03 32.52
C GLY A 680 44.61 -19.52 31.51
N ASP A 681 45.63 -18.84 32.01
CA ASP A 681 46.78 -18.37 31.24
C ASP A 681 47.32 -19.49 30.34
N ILE A 682 47.24 -19.29 29.03
CA ILE A 682 47.94 -20.12 28.06
C ILE A 682 49.23 -19.39 27.73
N GLU A 683 50.33 -19.85 28.33
CA GLU A 683 51.69 -19.54 27.88
C GLU A 683 51.82 -19.97 26.41
N ILE A 684 52.16 -19.00 25.56
CA ILE A 684 52.50 -19.24 24.16
C ILE A 684 53.99 -19.62 24.13
N ASP A 685 54.26 -20.89 23.87
CA ASP A 685 55.62 -21.38 23.58
C ASP A 685 55.93 -21.13 22.10
N ASP A 686 57.03 -20.42 21.84
CA ASP A 686 57.47 -19.99 20.51
C ASP A 686 57.75 -21.20 19.59
N ALA A 687 57.03 -21.24 18.46
CA ALA A 687 57.27 -22.20 17.40
C ALA A 687 58.57 -21.86 16.65
N ALA A 688 59.55 -22.73 16.79
CA ALA A 688 60.78 -22.74 16.02
C ALA A 688 60.50 -22.83 14.50
N ALA A 689 61.13 -21.91 13.77
CA ALA A 689 61.30 -21.99 12.33
C ALA A 689 62.06 -23.26 11.93
N CYS A 690 61.63 -23.93 10.87
CA CYS A 690 62.52 -24.41 9.80
C CYS A 690 61.76 -25.05 8.61
N SER A 691 62.20 -24.60 7.44
CA SER A 691 62.18 -25.18 6.07
C SER A 691 60.84 -25.46 5.39
#